data_AF-A0A833TN83-F1
#
_entry.id   AF-A0A833TN83-F1
#
_cell.length_a   1.000
_cell.length_b   1.000
_cell.length_c   1.000
_cell.angle_alpha   90.00
_cell.angle_beta   90.00
_cell.angle_gamma   90.00
#
_symmetry.space_group_name_H-M   'P 1'
#
loop_
_entity.id
_entity.type
_entity.pdbx_description
1 polymer ?
#
loop_
_entity_poly.entity_id
_entity_poly.type
_entity_poly.pdbx_seq_one_letter_code
_entity_poly.pdbx_strand_id
1 'polypeptide(L)'
;MEEEEPPTQELHEQECEQEPEPQELELWCLIVGMVGTAFPVAVKGTDRVWELQKTIKNEAVEIYGDLNAAQLRVYLAKNDNGEWLTTTEVKRIENGDTKAAQILLERGHLASMSQLARIFKDRAVDVVHILVQAPLKAPEIEMQADITGKRKRSEQSIGNAETIDVSADELSLLFDVLGQNKQTEQNLVATAGLNKFWKEYGGFPSTFFVRKEGLILWNLVLRMMSKRDKRVTIVGSAGVGKSCFLALVGFYLSVVEKRKVLIVRRLNRSSEANAVVYLDGESNSCIKKTNLTAAKISLIPDRKEFQGALILVDGYSRMEVEHRFGLFPYQLLASFMEDEFSTDEVVLPAWQFNDLLRYAELTLPTWKRLTGLDQEKQETTLKLAQEQYFYSGGSLRDFCRNRVDVKNGIDGVCARVSSAQTLDLELQLGSRGYNLWDRIRRDYVVDPNDDEHYWQVCHRKTAMDSGYAFKRIGRFMDIQKQIDLYKIAQTLQAGFEGSAFEQCFHSAVRRSTKKFPVQMVNVVVNSDPAYSNQRYDRLVLHGRPVVCHGSTEQDCFDNLSRLCFGAFCHLDSVNFPFVEAVAICEGVLRGSNVKETVVATISTTVSKKKSFKSELWTKLNKALDRNKHISGNTPRVFAVVGPNASTCKSFTLIDAPDPKDFMVCCYDPLKLYRKSSNATIA
;
A
#
# COMPACT_ATOMS: atom_id res chain seq x y z
N MET A 1 -1.26 35.41 -73.06
CA MET A 1 -0.69 36.11 -71.89
C MET A 1 -0.96 35.23 -70.71
N GLU A 2 -0.04 34.30 -70.55
CA GLU A 2 0.22 33.59 -69.31
C GLU A 2 0.65 34.64 -68.28
N GLU A 3 -0.02 34.65 -67.13
CA GLU A 3 0.67 34.94 -65.87
C GLU A 3 0.39 33.73 -64.98
N GLU A 4 1.44 32.92 -64.90
CA GLU A 4 1.57 31.71 -64.11
C GLU A 4 1.39 32.03 -62.62
N GLU A 5 0.48 31.33 -61.96
CA GLU A 5 0.54 31.16 -60.51
C GLU A 5 1.81 30.35 -60.17
N PRO A 6 2.64 30.81 -59.22
CA PRO A 6 3.86 30.10 -58.87
C PRO A 6 3.53 28.81 -58.12
N PRO A 7 4.37 27.76 -58.27
CA PRO A 7 4.09 26.44 -57.76
C PRO A 7 4.14 26.43 -56.23
N THR A 8 3.21 25.68 -55.65
CA THR A 8 3.24 25.22 -54.26
C THR A 8 4.65 24.72 -53.96
N GLN A 9 5.40 25.44 -53.12
CA GLN A 9 6.61 24.91 -52.53
C GLN A 9 6.18 23.75 -51.63
N GLU A 10 6.33 22.54 -52.17
CA GLU A 10 6.58 21.35 -51.39
C GLU A 10 7.77 21.69 -50.47
N LEU A 11 7.45 21.98 -49.21
CA LEU A 11 8.42 21.77 -48.15
C LEU A 11 8.76 20.29 -48.22
N HIS A 12 9.91 19.99 -48.83
CA HIS A 12 10.70 18.85 -48.43
C HIS A 12 10.84 18.96 -46.91
N GLU A 13 9.94 18.29 -46.20
CA GLU A 13 10.28 17.70 -44.93
C GLU A 13 11.54 16.89 -45.23
N GLN A 14 12.69 17.43 -44.79
CA GLN A 14 13.77 16.56 -44.41
C GLN A 14 13.09 15.49 -43.57
N GLU A 15 13.01 14.26 -44.09
CA GLU A 15 12.92 13.07 -43.27
C GLU A 15 14.08 13.20 -42.29
N CYS A 16 13.82 13.87 -41.17
CA CYS A 16 14.53 13.66 -39.95
C CYS A 16 14.31 12.18 -39.74
N GLU A 17 15.35 11.38 -40.02
CA GLU A 17 15.40 9.98 -39.62
C GLU A 17 14.86 9.95 -38.20
N GLN A 18 13.59 9.55 -38.05
CA GLN A 18 13.02 9.32 -36.75
C GLN A 18 13.85 8.17 -36.21
N GLU A 19 14.79 8.49 -35.32
CA GLU A 19 15.45 7.47 -34.53
C GLU A 19 14.34 6.59 -33.98
N PRO A 20 14.31 5.29 -34.33
CA PRO A 20 13.23 4.43 -33.91
C PRO A 20 13.14 4.50 -32.40
N GLU A 21 11.95 4.82 -31.88
CA GLU A 21 11.70 4.81 -30.44
C GLU A 21 12.32 3.55 -29.82
N PRO A 22 13.04 3.67 -28.70
CA PRO A 22 13.82 2.56 -28.15
C PRO A 22 12.87 1.43 -27.74
N GLN A 23 12.68 0.46 -28.64
CA GLN A 23 11.94 -0.76 -28.34
C GLN A 23 12.72 -1.55 -27.30
N GLU A 24 12.14 -1.71 -26.12
CA GLU A 24 12.65 -2.64 -25.11
C GLU A 24 12.52 -4.07 -25.63
N LEU A 25 13.63 -4.81 -25.60
CA LEU A 25 13.74 -6.20 -25.96
C LEU A 25 13.98 -7.01 -24.68
N GLU A 26 13.07 -7.95 -24.40
CA GLU A 26 13.29 -8.97 -23.39
C GLU A 26 13.89 -10.21 -24.06
N LEU A 27 15.09 -10.61 -23.64
CA LEU A 27 15.83 -11.74 -24.19
C LEU A 27 16.09 -12.79 -23.10
N TRP A 28 15.74 -14.04 -23.37
CA TRP A 28 15.98 -15.14 -22.46
C TRP A 28 17.36 -15.75 -22.65
N CYS A 29 18.14 -15.79 -21.56
CA CYS A 29 19.53 -16.26 -21.54
C CYS A 29 19.66 -17.55 -20.74
N LEU A 30 20.53 -18.45 -21.18
CA LEU A 30 20.84 -19.71 -20.48
C LEU A 30 22.35 -19.93 -20.39
N ILE A 31 22.85 -20.33 -19.23
CA ILE A 31 24.29 -20.55 -19.00
C ILE A 31 24.65 -22.01 -19.26
N VAL A 32 25.54 -22.23 -20.23
CA VAL A 32 25.96 -23.56 -20.66
C VAL A 32 27.02 -24.11 -19.72
N GLY A 33 26.80 -25.33 -19.22
CA GLY A 33 27.70 -26.05 -18.33
C GLY A 33 27.42 -25.87 -16.84
N MET A 34 26.28 -25.26 -16.49
CA MET A 34 25.77 -25.18 -15.13
C MET A 34 24.33 -25.69 -15.10
N VAL A 35 23.90 -26.25 -13.97
CA VAL A 35 22.49 -26.60 -13.75
C VAL A 35 21.73 -25.32 -13.40
N GLY A 36 20.65 -25.03 -14.12
CA GLY A 36 19.85 -23.82 -13.91
C GLY A 36 18.84 -23.57 -15.03
N THR A 37 17.83 -22.75 -14.73
CA THR A 37 16.82 -22.34 -15.71
C THR A 37 17.25 -21.11 -16.48
N ALA A 38 16.69 -20.90 -17.67
CA ALA A 38 16.87 -19.65 -18.40
C ALA A 38 16.35 -18.45 -17.58
N PHE A 39 16.95 -17.27 -17.78
CA PHE A 39 16.58 -16.03 -17.10
C PHE A 39 16.39 -14.88 -18.11
N PRO A 40 15.46 -13.96 -17.86
CA PRO A 40 15.20 -12.85 -18.76
C PRO A 40 16.21 -11.70 -18.56
N VAL A 41 16.52 -11.00 -19.64
CA VAL A 41 17.37 -9.81 -19.64
C VAL A 41 16.69 -8.73 -20.48
N ALA A 42 16.49 -7.55 -19.91
CA ALA A 42 15.91 -6.40 -20.60
C ALA A 42 17.01 -5.49 -21.18
N VAL A 43 16.96 -5.24 -22.49
CA VAL A 43 17.90 -4.40 -23.25
C VAL A 43 17.15 -3.59 -24.30
N LYS A 44 17.71 -2.51 -24.83
CA LYS A 44 17.09 -1.75 -25.92
C LYS A 44 17.47 -2.33 -27.27
N GLY A 45 16.59 -2.25 -28.27
CA GLY A 45 16.90 -2.71 -29.62
C GLY A 45 18.07 -1.97 -30.28
N THR A 46 18.26 -0.71 -29.92
CA THR A 46 19.39 0.13 -30.31
C THR A 46 20.71 -0.26 -29.64
N ASP A 47 20.67 -1.05 -28.57
CA ASP A 47 21.87 -1.48 -27.85
C ASP A 47 22.72 -2.44 -28.70
N ARG A 48 24.00 -2.52 -28.35
CA ARG A 48 24.95 -3.46 -28.95
C ARG A 48 25.09 -4.70 -28.07
N VAL A 49 25.62 -5.78 -28.65
CA VAL A 49 25.92 -7.03 -27.92
C VAL A 49 26.79 -6.79 -26.68
N TRP A 50 27.65 -5.77 -26.67
CA TRP A 50 28.38 -5.34 -25.48
C TRP A 50 27.49 -4.97 -24.27
N GLU A 51 26.43 -4.18 -24.48
CA GLU A 51 25.53 -3.78 -23.39
C GLU A 51 24.71 -4.98 -22.89
N LEU A 52 24.36 -5.90 -23.79
CA LEU A 52 23.79 -7.20 -23.44
C LEU A 52 24.76 -8.03 -22.59
N GLN A 53 26.04 -8.14 -22.95
CA GLN A 53 27.06 -8.84 -22.15
C GLN A 53 27.19 -8.25 -20.74
N LYS A 54 27.13 -6.92 -20.63
CA LYS A 54 27.16 -6.20 -19.34
C LYS A 54 25.90 -6.47 -18.52
N THR A 55 24.73 -6.48 -19.16
CA THR A 55 23.45 -6.75 -18.48
C THR A 55 23.37 -8.20 -18.01
N ILE A 56 23.76 -9.17 -18.85
CA ILE A 56 23.90 -10.59 -18.47
C ILE A 56 24.86 -10.74 -17.30
N LYS A 57 26.02 -10.08 -17.32
CA LYS A 57 26.98 -10.12 -16.21
C LYS A 57 26.35 -9.59 -14.91
N ASN A 58 25.61 -8.49 -14.97
CA ASN A 58 24.97 -7.90 -13.79
C ASN A 58 23.87 -8.81 -13.22
N GLU A 59 23.05 -9.41 -14.08
CA GLU A 59 22.00 -10.37 -13.68
C GLU A 59 22.58 -11.67 -13.13
N ALA A 60 23.70 -12.14 -13.71
CA ALA A 60 24.41 -13.37 -13.30
C ALA A 60 25.74 -13.05 -12.57
N VAL A 61 25.76 -12.01 -11.73
CA VAL A 61 26.98 -11.52 -11.06
C VAL A 61 27.64 -12.57 -10.16
N GLU A 62 26.86 -13.50 -9.60
CA GLU A 62 27.38 -14.60 -8.77
C GLU A 62 28.19 -15.63 -9.58
N ILE A 63 27.95 -15.72 -10.89
CA ILE A 63 28.61 -16.68 -11.78
C ILE A 63 29.85 -16.03 -12.43
N TYR A 64 29.73 -14.78 -12.84
CA TYR A 64 30.77 -14.09 -13.59
C TYR A 64 31.65 -13.17 -12.74
N GLY A 65 31.27 -12.81 -11.51
CA GLY A 65 32.09 -12.05 -10.57
C GLY A 65 32.78 -10.83 -11.19
N ASP A 66 34.11 -10.75 -11.04
CA ASP A 66 34.94 -9.67 -11.59
C ASP A 66 35.29 -9.83 -13.08
N LEU A 67 34.82 -10.89 -13.75
CA LEU A 67 35.11 -11.14 -15.17
C LEU A 67 34.71 -9.93 -16.03
N ASN A 68 35.57 -9.50 -16.96
CA ASN A 68 35.23 -8.37 -17.82
C ASN A 68 34.07 -8.76 -18.74
N ALA A 69 33.08 -7.87 -18.92
CA ALA A 69 31.93 -8.11 -19.78
C ALA A 69 32.33 -8.54 -21.21
N ALA A 70 33.46 -8.03 -21.73
CA ALA A 70 34.00 -8.41 -23.05
C ALA A 70 34.44 -9.88 -23.13
N GLN A 71 34.76 -10.48 -21.99
CA GLN A 71 35.21 -11.87 -21.91
C GLN A 71 34.03 -12.85 -21.86
N LEU A 72 32.80 -12.39 -21.64
CA LEU A 72 31.62 -13.25 -21.74
C LEU A 72 31.36 -13.60 -23.21
N ARG A 73 31.41 -14.90 -23.53
CA ARG A 73 31.04 -15.37 -24.86
C ARG A 73 29.54 -15.70 -24.89
N VAL A 74 28.81 -14.95 -25.71
CA VAL A 74 27.37 -15.10 -25.93
C VAL A 74 27.10 -15.65 -27.32
N TYR A 75 26.18 -16.60 -27.42
CA TYR A 75 25.88 -17.38 -28.62
C TYR A 75 24.38 -17.36 -28.90
N LEU A 76 24.00 -17.44 -30.16
CA LEU A 76 22.59 -17.51 -30.53
C LEU A 76 22.07 -18.95 -30.33
N ALA A 77 20.92 -19.10 -29.69
CA ALA A 77 20.31 -20.40 -29.42
C ALA A 77 19.55 -20.96 -30.64
N LYS A 78 20.22 -21.03 -31.80
CA LYS A 78 19.65 -21.55 -33.06
C LYS A 78 20.42 -22.75 -33.60
N ASN A 79 19.68 -23.78 -34.00
CA ASN A 79 20.21 -25.02 -34.58
C ASN A 79 20.76 -24.82 -36.02
N ASP A 80 21.15 -25.91 -36.66
CA ASP A 80 21.75 -25.91 -38.00
C ASP A 80 20.83 -25.40 -39.11
N ASN A 81 19.51 -25.51 -38.90
CA ASN A 81 18.50 -25.06 -39.85
C ASN A 81 18.09 -23.60 -39.62
N GLY A 82 18.70 -22.90 -38.65
CA GLY A 82 18.34 -21.53 -38.28
C GLY A 82 17.08 -21.41 -37.42
N GLU A 83 16.60 -22.53 -36.86
CA GLU A 83 15.45 -22.61 -35.96
C GLU A 83 15.91 -22.51 -34.50
N TRP A 84 15.04 -22.00 -33.62
CA TRP A 84 15.31 -21.91 -32.17
C TRP A 84 15.38 -23.32 -31.55
N LEU A 85 16.16 -23.47 -30.48
CA LEU A 85 16.26 -24.74 -29.76
C LEU A 85 14.90 -25.18 -29.21
N THR A 86 14.62 -26.47 -29.35
CA THR A 86 13.40 -27.09 -28.82
C THR A 86 13.44 -27.16 -27.29
N THR A 87 12.28 -27.24 -26.65
CA THR A 87 12.17 -27.40 -25.19
C THR A 87 12.96 -28.61 -24.67
N THR A 88 13.07 -29.68 -25.46
CA THR A 88 13.85 -30.86 -25.11
C THR A 88 15.36 -30.60 -25.11
N GLU A 89 15.86 -29.80 -26.05
CA GLU A 89 17.28 -29.44 -26.12
C GLU A 89 17.64 -28.45 -25.01
N VAL A 90 16.79 -27.45 -24.78
CA VAL A 90 16.92 -26.49 -23.68
C VAL A 90 16.98 -27.23 -22.33
N LYS A 91 16.05 -28.16 -22.07
CA LYS A 91 16.06 -28.96 -20.83
C LYS A 91 17.33 -29.77 -20.62
N ARG A 92 17.99 -30.23 -21.69
CA ARG A 92 19.29 -30.93 -21.55
C ARG A 92 20.38 -29.97 -21.08
N ILE A 93 20.40 -28.76 -21.66
CA ILE A 93 21.36 -27.71 -21.28
C ILE A 93 21.08 -27.22 -19.84
N GLU A 94 19.82 -27.04 -19.46
CA GLU A 94 19.41 -26.66 -18.09
C GLU A 94 19.84 -27.69 -17.03
N ASN A 95 19.94 -28.96 -17.42
CA ASN A 95 20.44 -30.05 -16.57
C ASN A 95 21.98 -30.15 -16.57
N GLY A 96 22.68 -29.20 -17.21
CA GLY A 96 24.15 -29.12 -17.23
C GLY A 96 24.82 -29.95 -18.33
N ASP A 97 24.08 -30.49 -19.31
CA ASP A 97 24.67 -31.23 -20.44
C ASP A 97 25.33 -30.27 -21.45
N THR A 98 26.65 -30.15 -21.37
CA THR A 98 27.44 -29.30 -22.28
C THR A 98 27.51 -29.83 -23.70
N LYS A 99 27.34 -31.14 -23.92
CA LYS A 99 27.42 -31.75 -25.26
C LYS A 99 26.27 -31.29 -26.15
N ALA A 100 25.09 -31.08 -25.56
CA ALA A 100 23.91 -30.58 -26.25
C ALA A 100 24.11 -29.17 -26.86
N ALA A 101 25.04 -28.37 -26.31
CA ALA A 101 25.34 -27.03 -26.79
C ALA A 101 26.66 -26.93 -27.57
N GLN A 102 27.47 -27.99 -27.63
CA GLN A 102 28.85 -27.94 -28.11
C GLN A 102 28.97 -27.47 -29.57
N ILE A 103 28.12 -28.00 -30.46
CA ILE A 103 28.05 -27.60 -31.88
C ILE A 103 27.74 -26.10 -32.03
N LEU A 104 26.94 -25.53 -31.12
CA LEU A 104 26.57 -24.11 -31.14
C LEU A 104 27.71 -23.22 -30.66
N LEU A 105 28.46 -23.67 -29.66
CA LEU A 105 29.61 -22.94 -29.13
C LEU A 105 30.79 -22.88 -30.12
N GLU A 106 30.90 -23.85 -31.03
CA GLU A 106 31.94 -23.94 -32.06
C GLU A 106 31.70 -23.00 -33.25
N ARG A 107 30.47 -22.52 -33.47
CA ARG A 107 30.08 -21.62 -34.58
C ARG A 107 30.60 -20.18 -34.46
N GLY A 108 31.13 -19.83 -33.30
CA GLY A 108 31.56 -18.46 -32.98
C GLY A 108 30.50 -17.69 -32.20
N HIS A 109 30.98 -16.80 -31.33
CA HIS A 109 30.14 -15.96 -30.48
C HIS A 109 29.71 -14.69 -31.23
N LEU A 110 28.64 -14.04 -30.76
CA LEU A 110 28.18 -12.78 -31.34
C LEU A 110 29.23 -11.69 -31.17
N ALA A 111 29.51 -10.96 -32.25
CA ALA A 111 30.47 -9.86 -32.21
C ALA A 111 29.90 -8.69 -31.38
N SER A 112 30.66 -8.23 -30.38
CA SER A 112 30.24 -7.20 -29.39
C SER A 112 29.71 -5.89 -29.99
N MET A 113 30.13 -5.54 -31.22
CA MET A 113 29.72 -4.31 -31.90
C MET A 113 28.40 -4.42 -32.67
N SER A 114 27.82 -5.62 -32.77
CA SER A 114 26.58 -5.86 -33.51
C SER A 114 25.38 -5.26 -32.77
N GLN A 115 24.46 -4.63 -33.50
CA GLN A 115 23.20 -4.12 -32.93
C GLN A 115 22.19 -5.24 -32.70
N LEU A 116 21.50 -5.20 -31.55
CA LEU A 116 20.55 -6.24 -31.14
C LEU A 116 19.29 -6.28 -32.02
N ALA A 117 18.77 -5.12 -32.45
CA ALA A 117 17.62 -5.07 -33.35
C ALA A 117 17.85 -5.83 -34.67
N ARG A 118 19.09 -5.87 -35.19
CA ARG A 118 19.41 -6.63 -36.41
C ARG A 118 19.48 -8.13 -36.17
N ILE A 119 19.91 -8.55 -34.98
CA ILE A 119 20.06 -9.97 -34.61
C ILE A 119 18.71 -10.59 -34.25
N PHE A 120 17.83 -9.84 -33.58
CA PHE A 120 16.57 -10.34 -33.00
C PHE A 120 15.32 -9.81 -33.70
N LYS A 121 15.43 -9.46 -35.00
CA LYS A 121 14.31 -8.92 -35.81
C LYS A 121 13.08 -9.86 -35.85
N ASP A 122 13.32 -11.18 -35.90
CA ASP A 122 12.28 -12.22 -36.01
C ASP A 122 12.29 -13.16 -34.77
N ARG A 123 12.31 -12.58 -33.56
CA ARG A 123 12.37 -13.38 -32.32
C ARG A 123 11.04 -14.07 -31.99
N ALA A 124 11.12 -15.25 -31.38
CA ALA A 124 9.95 -15.96 -30.85
C ALA A 124 9.75 -15.64 -29.36
N VAL A 125 8.49 -15.56 -28.90
CA VAL A 125 8.15 -15.00 -27.58
C VAL A 125 8.44 -15.95 -26.39
N ASP A 126 8.63 -17.25 -26.64
CA ASP A 126 8.76 -18.28 -25.59
C ASP A 126 9.96 -19.22 -25.81
N VAL A 127 11.10 -18.68 -26.25
CA VAL A 127 12.31 -19.45 -26.52
C VAL A 127 13.50 -18.90 -25.75
N VAL A 128 14.49 -19.76 -25.47
CA VAL A 128 15.82 -19.28 -25.09
C VAL A 128 16.43 -18.62 -26.32
N HIS A 129 16.85 -17.38 -26.16
CA HIS A 129 17.41 -16.56 -27.23
C HIS A 129 18.93 -16.68 -27.28
N ILE A 130 19.56 -16.74 -26.10
CA ILE A 130 21.00 -16.62 -25.94
C ILE A 130 21.55 -17.73 -25.05
N LEU A 131 22.66 -18.34 -25.49
CA LEU A 131 23.48 -19.22 -24.68
C LEU A 131 24.75 -18.48 -24.23
N VAL A 132 25.11 -18.62 -22.97
CA VAL A 132 26.29 -17.96 -22.40
C VAL A 132 27.22 -19.02 -21.84
N GLN A 133 28.49 -19.00 -22.23
CA GLN A 133 29.43 -20.01 -21.72
C GLN A 133 29.77 -19.72 -20.25
N ALA A 134 29.80 -20.76 -19.40
CA ALA A 134 30.30 -20.65 -18.04
C ALA A 134 31.82 -20.31 -18.04
N PRO A 135 32.35 -19.64 -16.99
CA PRO A 135 33.77 -19.33 -16.90
C PRO A 135 34.62 -20.61 -16.89
N LEU A 136 35.65 -20.66 -17.73
CA LEU A 136 36.67 -21.71 -17.65
C LEU A 136 37.44 -21.53 -16.34
N LYS A 137 37.30 -22.47 -15.39
CA LYS A 137 38.20 -22.52 -14.22
C LYS A 137 39.64 -22.68 -14.73
N ALA A 138 40.55 -21.82 -14.27
CA ALA A 138 41.98 -22.04 -14.46
C ALA A 138 42.37 -23.39 -13.80
N PRO A 139 43.28 -24.17 -14.41
CA PRO A 139 43.61 -25.49 -13.90
C PRO A 139 44.29 -25.38 -12.53
N GLU A 140 43.74 -26.12 -11.57
CA GLU A 140 44.35 -26.38 -10.27
C GLU A 140 45.75 -26.98 -10.50
N ILE A 141 46.74 -26.42 -9.82
CA ILE A 141 48.10 -26.93 -9.72
C ILE A 141 48.02 -28.41 -9.33
N GLU A 142 48.64 -29.27 -10.13
CA GLU A 142 48.86 -30.68 -9.83
C GLU A 142 49.51 -30.82 -8.44
N MET A 143 48.81 -31.46 -7.51
CA MET A 143 49.47 -32.18 -6.43
C MET A 143 48.93 -33.60 -6.39
N GLN A 144 49.90 -34.51 -6.53
CA GLN A 144 49.78 -35.95 -6.56
C GLN A 144 48.86 -36.47 -5.45
N ALA A 145 48.07 -37.47 -5.84
CA ALA A 145 47.31 -38.30 -4.92
C ALA A 145 48.24 -38.94 -3.90
N ASP A 146 47.90 -38.79 -2.62
CA ASP A 146 48.24 -39.80 -1.64
C ASP A 146 47.01 -40.21 -0.82
N ILE A 147 46.96 -41.50 -0.61
CA ILE A 147 45.79 -42.34 -0.38
C ILE A 147 45.31 -42.17 1.07
N THR A 148 44.08 -41.70 1.27
CA THR A 148 43.13 -42.14 2.33
C THR A 148 41.86 -41.29 2.24
N GLY A 149 40.87 -41.80 1.50
CA GLY A 149 39.58 -41.15 1.31
C GLY A 149 38.76 -41.04 2.59
N LYS A 150 38.90 -39.93 3.31
CA LYS A 150 37.80 -39.29 4.03
C LYS A 150 37.61 -37.90 3.42
N ARG A 151 36.67 -37.78 2.47
CA ARG A 151 36.19 -36.47 2.01
C ARG A 151 35.54 -35.75 3.19
N LYS A 152 36.27 -34.89 3.88
CA LYS A 152 35.68 -33.81 4.67
C LYS A 152 34.91 -32.94 3.67
N ARG A 153 33.57 -32.99 3.72
CA ARG A 153 32.75 -31.88 3.22
C ARG A 153 33.28 -30.64 3.94
N SER A 154 33.85 -29.69 3.20
CA SER A 154 34.14 -28.37 3.78
C SER A 154 32.80 -27.75 4.15
N GLU A 155 32.51 -27.72 5.45
CA GLU A 155 31.41 -26.94 6.01
C GLU A 155 31.73 -25.47 5.73
N GLN A 156 31.21 -24.94 4.62
CA GLN A 156 31.24 -23.49 4.38
C GLN A 156 30.36 -22.83 5.44
N SER A 157 30.99 -22.23 6.46
CA SER A 157 30.31 -21.47 7.52
C SER A 157 29.46 -20.35 6.92
N ILE A 158 28.30 -20.08 7.51
CA ILE A 158 27.38 -19.03 7.03
C ILE A 158 27.96 -17.63 7.30
N GLY A 159 28.81 -17.51 8.31
CA GLY A 159 29.55 -16.31 8.68
C GLY A 159 30.41 -16.57 9.91
N ASN A 160 31.08 -15.53 10.39
CA ASN A 160 31.81 -15.57 11.65
C ASN A 160 30.84 -15.25 12.80
N ALA A 161 31.03 -15.90 13.94
CA ALA A 161 30.29 -15.57 15.15
C ALA A 161 30.78 -14.22 15.71
N GLU A 162 29.84 -13.35 16.03
CA GLU A 162 30.04 -12.02 16.62
C GLU A 162 29.25 -11.92 17.93
N THR A 163 29.67 -11.07 18.86
CA THR A 163 28.87 -10.81 20.07
C THR A 163 27.59 -10.03 19.71
N ILE A 164 26.49 -10.31 20.42
CA ILE A 164 25.26 -9.51 20.29
C ILE A 164 25.51 -8.09 20.84
N ASP A 165 25.69 -7.12 19.95
CA ASP A 165 25.94 -5.70 20.28
C ASP A 165 24.63 -4.92 20.53
N VAL A 166 23.84 -5.36 21.50
CA VAL A 166 22.63 -4.67 21.98
C VAL A 166 22.67 -4.61 23.51
N SER A 167 22.38 -3.42 24.08
CA SER A 167 22.44 -3.22 25.53
C SER A 167 21.45 -4.12 26.27
N ALA A 168 21.89 -4.78 27.33
CA ALA A 168 21.03 -5.57 28.21
C ALA A 168 19.96 -4.70 28.89
N ASP A 169 20.30 -3.45 29.23
CA ASP A 169 19.36 -2.50 29.85
C ASP A 169 18.26 -2.08 28.85
N GLU A 170 18.61 -1.89 27.58
CA GLU A 170 17.65 -1.59 26.50
C GLU A 170 16.63 -2.73 26.35
N LEU A 171 17.13 -3.97 26.29
CA LEU A 171 16.28 -5.16 26.14
C LEU A 171 15.45 -5.43 27.39
N SER A 172 16.03 -5.29 28.59
CA SER A 172 15.30 -5.47 29.85
C SER A 172 14.13 -4.50 29.93
N LEU A 173 14.38 -3.20 29.73
CA LEU A 173 13.31 -2.19 29.76
C LEU A 173 12.21 -2.50 28.75
N LEU A 174 12.57 -2.89 27.53
CA LEU A 174 11.60 -3.19 26.48
C LEU A 174 10.73 -4.42 26.82
N PHE A 175 11.34 -5.50 27.33
CA PHE A 175 10.61 -6.71 27.71
C PHE A 175 9.83 -6.56 29.01
N ASP A 176 10.31 -5.73 29.93
CA ASP A 176 9.60 -5.37 31.16
C ASP A 176 8.32 -4.59 30.84
N VAL A 177 8.32 -3.75 29.80
CA VAL A 177 7.12 -3.04 29.32
C VAL A 177 6.20 -3.97 28.52
N LEU A 178 6.75 -4.82 27.64
CA LEU A 178 5.96 -5.76 26.84
C LEU A 178 5.30 -6.86 27.66
N GLY A 179 5.92 -7.27 28.77
CA GLY A 179 5.37 -8.26 29.71
C GLY A 179 4.24 -7.73 30.59
N GLN A 180 3.87 -6.45 30.47
CA GLN A 180 2.81 -5.86 31.29
C GLN A 180 1.43 -6.14 30.72
N ASN A 181 0.46 -6.32 31.61
CA ASN A 181 -0.94 -6.55 31.23
C ASN A 181 -1.70 -5.25 30.90
N LYS A 182 -1.08 -4.08 31.07
CA LYS A 182 -1.68 -2.76 30.83
C LYS A 182 -0.62 -1.81 30.28
N GLN A 183 -1.05 -0.88 29.41
CA GLN A 183 -0.18 0.21 28.97
C GLN A 183 0.20 1.11 30.15
N THR A 184 1.49 1.42 30.26
CA THR A 184 2.05 2.45 31.15
C THR A 184 2.11 3.81 30.48
N GLU A 185 2.46 4.86 31.25
CA GLU A 185 2.75 6.19 30.68
C GLU A 185 3.93 6.18 29.70
N GLN A 186 4.87 5.23 29.87
CA GLN A 186 5.95 4.97 28.93
C GLN A 186 5.46 4.17 27.71
N ASN A 187 4.95 4.89 26.72
CA ASN A 187 4.54 4.30 25.43
C ASN A 187 5.66 4.30 24.37
N LEU A 188 6.80 4.95 24.62
CA LEU A 188 7.89 5.04 23.65
C LEU A 188 9.20 4.63 24.31
N VAL A 189 9.80 3.55 23.81
CA VAL A 189 11.06 2.99 24.32
C VAL A 189 12.16 3.27 23.31
N ALA A 190 13.33 3.73 23.76
CA ALA A 190 14.47 3.93 22.89
C ALA A 190 15.06 2.58 22.47
N THR A 191 15.35 2.40 21.19
CA THR A 191 15.81 1.13 20.60
C THR A 191 17.02 1.35 19.70
N ALA A 192 18.02 2.08 20.21
CA ALA A 192 19.19 2.48 19.45
C ALA A 192 20.10 1.28 19.11
N GLY A 193 20.29 0.35 20.06
CA GLY A 193 21.03 -0.89 19.85
C GLY A 193 20.37 -1.76 18.79
N LEU A 194 19.06 -1.99 18.92
CA LEU A 194 18.29 -2.74 17.90
C LEU A 194 18.31 -2.05 16.53
N ASN A 195 18.16 -0.73 16.47
CA ASN A 195 18.24 0.04 15.22
C ASN A 195 19.59 -0.14 14.53
N LYS A 196 20.70 -0.05 15.29
CA LYS A 196 22.06 -0.28 14.77
C LYS A 196 22.24 -1.73 14.32
N PHE A 197 21.81 -2.69 15.14
CA PHE A 197 21.93 -4.12 14.87
C PHE A 197 21.24 -4.52 13.56
N TRP A 198 20.02 -4.03 13.32
CA TRP A 198 19.21 -4.39 12.16
C TRP A 198 19.44 -3.50 10.92
N LYS A 199 20.31 -2.49 10.98
CA LYS A 199 20.45 -1.45 9.93
C LYS A 199 20.59 -2.01 8.50
N GLU A 200 21.40 -3.04 8.32
CA GLU A 200 21.66 -3.68 7.01
C GLU A 200 20.77 -4.92 6.75
N TYR A 201 19.95 -5.30 7.73
CA TYR A 201 19.17 -6.54 7.76
C TYR A 201 17.66 -6.26 7.78
N GLY A 202 17.23 -5.19 7.09
CA GLY A 202 15.82 -4.79 6.96
C GLY A 202 15.38 -3.71 7.94
N GLY A 203 16.30 -3.22 8.77
CA GLY A 203 16.09 -2.11 9.69
C GLY A 203 15.22 -2.45 10.90
N PHE A 204 15.33 -1.62 11.93
CA PHE A 204 14.46 -1.57 13.10
C PHE A 204 14.32 -0.09 13.50
N PRO A 205 13.18 0.41 13.98
CA PRO A 205 13.05 1.83 14.32
C PRO A 205 13.97 2.22 15.49
N SER A 206 14.42 3.49 15.53
CA SER A 206 15.26 4.01 16.63
C SER A 206 14.50 4.19 17.95
N THR A 207 13.16 4.17 17.88
CA THR A 207 12.27 4.12 19.03
C THR A 207 11.12 3.16 18.72
N PHE A 208 10.70 2.38 19.70
CA PHE A 208 9.59 1.46 19.59
C PHE A 208 8.41 1.97 20.41
N PHE A 209 7.28 2.20 19.74
CA PHE A 209 6.07 2.64 20.40
C PHE A 209 5.22 1.44 20.81
N VAL A 210 5.03 1.26 22.11
CA VAL A 210 4.28 0.16 22.70
C VAL A 210 2.80 0.48 22.72
N ARG A 211 2.06 -0.24 21.88
CA ARG A 211 0.60 -0.18 21.84
C ARG A 211 -0.02 -1.28 22.66
N LYS A 212 -1.26 -1.04 23.11
CA LYS A 212 -2.10 -2.03 23.78
C LYS A 212 -2.22 -3.32 22.97
N GLU A 213 -2.44 -3.21 21.66
CA GLU A 213 -2.57 -4.38 20.79
C GLU A 213 -1.25 -5.17 20.70
N GLY A 214 -0.11 -4.49 20.83
CA GLY A 214 1.20 -5.13 20.94
C GLY A 214 1.35 -5.95 22.23
N LEU A 215 0.86 -5.44 23.37
CA LEU A 215 0.89 -6.14 24.66
C LEU A 215 0.04 -7.41 24.65
N ILE A 216 -1.19 -7.31 24.12
CA ILE A 216 -2.09 -8.47 24.01
C ILE A 216 -1.48 -9.52 23.08
N LEU A 217 -0.98 -9.08 21.92
CA LEU A 217 -0.36 -9.99 20.95
C LEU A 217 0.91 -10.64 21.52
N TRP A 218 1.71 -9.91 22.31
CA TRP A 218 2.89 -10.44 23.01
C TRP A 218 2.54 -11.64 23.87
N ASN A 219 1.57 -11.47 24.77
CA ASN A 219 1.11 -12.53 25.66
C ASN A 219 0.51 -13.72 24.88
N LEU A 220 -0.29 -13.43 23.84
CA LEU A 220 -0.93 -14.45 23.02
C LEU A 220 0.09 -15.30 22.25
N VAL A 221 1.04 -14.66 21.56
CA VAL A 221 2.06 -15.32 20.74
C VAL A 221 2.97 -16.18 21.61
N LEU A 222 3.51 -15.64 22.71
CA LEU A 222 4.37 -16.42 23.61
C LEU A 222 3.62 -17.61 24.22
N ARG A 223 2.35 -17.42 24.63
CA ARG A 223 1.48 -18.51 25.13
C ARG A 223 1.28 -19.59 24.07
N MET A 224 1.04 -19.22 22.81
CA MET A 224 0.85 -20.20 21.73
C MET A 224 2.15 -20.93 21.37
N MET A 225 3.27 -20.21 21.30
CA MET A 225 4.58 -20.79 21.00
C MET A 225 5.12 -21.71 22.11
N SER A 226 4.63 -21.56 23.35
CA SER A 226 4.98 -22.48 24.45
C SER A 226 4.39 -23.90 24.27
N LYS A 227 3.36 -24.05 23.43
CA LYS A 227 2.73 -25.35 23.14
C LYS A 227 3.56 -26.09 22.09
N ARG A 228 3.86 -27.37 22.34
CA ARG A 228 4.61 -28.21 21.40
C ARG A 228 3.89 -28.30 20.04
N ASP A 229 4.67 -28.28 18.97
CA ASP A 229 4.26 -28.45 17.57
C ASP A 229 3.32 -27.37 17.00
N LYS A 230 3.06 -26.28 17.73
CA LYS A 230 2.28 -25.15 17.22
C LYS A 230 3.15 -24.18 16.40
N ARG A 231 2.67 -23.88 15.19
CA ARG A 231 3.22 -22.80 14.34
C ARG A 231 2.29 -21.60 14.43
N VAL A 232 2.82 -20.44 14.77
CA VAL A 232 2.04 -19.21 14.87
C VAL A 232 2.28 -18.36 13.64
N THR A 233 1.20 -17.83 13.05
CA THR A 233 1.31 -16.88 11.93
C THR A 233 0.72 -15.53 12.36
N ILE A 234 1.56 -14.50 12.41
CA ILE A 234 1.13 -13.12 12.61
C ILE A 234 0.76 -12.55 11.24
N VAL A 235 -0.52 -12.26 11.06
CA VAL A 235 -1.07 -11.57 9.89
C VAL A 235 -1.42 -10.14 10.24
N GLY A 236 -1.77 -9.37 9.22
CA GLY A 236 -2.18 -7.98 9.35
C GLY A 236 -1.54 -7.13 8.28
N SER A 237 -2.02 -5.90 8.16
CA SER A 237 -1.74 -5.11 6.98
C SER A 237 -0.32 -4.53 6.95
N ALA A 238 0.10 -4.02 5.80
CA ALA A 238 1.45 -3.48 5.67
C ALA A 238 1.64 -2.21 6.53
N GLY A 239 2.78 -2.10 7.23
CA GLY A 239 3.08 -0.92 8.06
C GLY A 239 2.58 -0.96 9.50
N VAL A 240 1.90 -2.04 9.93
CA VAL A 240 1.37 -2.16 11.31
C VAL A 240 2.41 -2.58 12.37
N GLY A 241 3.60 -3.03 11.96
CA GLY A 241 4.72 -3.35 12.86
C GLY A 241 5.08 -4.83 13.03
N LYS A 242 4.52 -5.74 12.21
CA LYS A 242 4.74 -7.21 12.33
C LYS A 242 6.20 -7.62 12.34
N SER A 243 7.00 -7.12 11.40
CA SER A 243 8.43 -7.44 11.30
C SER A 243 9.22 -6.99 12.53
N CYS A 244 8.91 -5.81 13.07
CA CYS A 244 9.50 -5.33 14.31
C CYS A 244 9.11 -6.24 15.47
N PHE A 245 7.81 -6.57 15.59
CA PHE A 245 7.32 -7.47 16.63
C PHE A 245 8.01 -8.85 16.59
N LEU A 246 8.14 -9.46 15.41
CA LEU A 246 8.83 -10.74 15.24
C LEU A 246 10.30 -10.66 15.65
N ALA A 247 11.00 -9.57 15.31
CA ALA A 247 12.37 -9.36 15.75
C ALA A 247 12.47 -9.28 17.28
N LEU A 248 11.52 -8.61 17.95
CA LEU A 248 11.47 -8.54 19.40
C LEU A 248 11.23 -9.89 20.06
N VAL A 249 10.32 -10.71 19.50
CA VAL A 249 10.13 -12.10 19.95
C VAL A 249 11.44 -12.88 19.82
N GLY A 250 12.14 -12.76 18.68
CA GLY A 250 13.43 -13.42 18.48
C GLY A 250 14.48 -13.05 19.53
N PHE A 251 14.62 -11.75 19.85
CA PHE A 251 15.53 -11.28 20.89
C PHE A 251 15.11 -11.71 22.31
N TYR A 252 13.82 -11.77 22.60
CA TYR A 252 13.33 -12.26 23.90
C TYR A 252 13.69 -13.74 24.09
N LEU A 253 13.37 -14.56 23.09
CA LEU A 253 13.69 -15.99 23.08
C LEU A 253 15.20 -16.25 23.26
N SER A 254 16.05 -15.44 22.62
CA SER A 254 17.50 -15.61 22.74
C SER A 254 18.06 -15.03 24.03
N VAL A 255 17.73 -13.79 24.38
CA VAL A 255 18.41 -13.07 25.48
C VAL A 255 17.82 -13.43 26.85
N VAL A 256 16.49 -13.54 26.94
CA VAL A 256 15.79 -13.80 28.20
C VAL A 256 15.67 -15.31 28.44
N GLU A 257 15.20 -16.06 27.46
CA GLU A 257 15.00 -17.51 27.61
C GLU A 257 16.23 -18.34 27.24
N LYS A 258 17.34 -17.71 26.84
CA LYS A 258 18.62 -18.37 26.50
C LYS A 258 18.48 -19.44 25.41
N ARG A 259 17.58 -19.25 24.45
CA ARG A 259 17.36 -20.18 23.33
C ARG A 259 18.19 -19.80 22.09
N LYS A 260 18.41 -20.79 21.23
CA LYS A 260 18.94 -20.59 19.88
C LYS A 260 17.82 -20.17 18.95
N VAL A 261 18.03 -19.13 18.16
CA VAL A 261 17.00 -18.49 17.35
C VAL A 261 17.54 -18.18 15.96
N LEU A 262 16.85 -18.61 14.91
CA LEU A 262 17.17 -18.32 13.52
C LEU A 262 16.07 -17.44 12.90
N ILE A 263 16.40 -16.21 12.56
CA ILE A 263 15.50 -15.26 11.90
C ILE A 263 15.84 -15.22 10.42
N VAL A 264 14.88 -15.60 9.58
CA VAL A 264 14.95 -15.47 8.11
C VAL A 264 14.06 -14.32 7.70
N ARG A 265 14.64 -13.28 7.09
CA ARG A 265 13.93 -12.04 6.77
C ARG A 265 14.11 -11.66 5.31
N ARG A 266 13.01 -11.39 4.61
CA ARG A 266 13.05 -10.82 3.27
C ARG A 266 13.39 -9.32 3.34
N LEU A 267 14.47 -8.91 2.68
CA LEU A 267 14.94 -7.51 2.64
C LEU A 267 14.26 -6.71 1.53
N ASN A 268 14.16 -7.31 0.35
CA ASN A 268 13.49 -6.72 -0.80
C ASN A 268 12.73 -7.81 -1.56
N ARG A 269 11.47 -7.51 -1.90
CA ARG A 269 10.61 -8.41 -2.67
C ARG A 269 10.98 -8.46 -4.14
N SER A 270 11.54 -7.40 -4.72
CA SER A 270 11.88 -7.35 -6.15
C SER A 270 13.22 -8.00 -6.48
N SER A 271 14.15 -8.08 -5.52
CA SER A 271 15.51 -8.63 -5.73
C SER A 271 15.77 -9.93 -4.96
N GLU A 272 14.71 -10.52 -4.39
CA GLU A 272 14.76 -11.74 -3.56
C GLU A 272 15.84 -11.76 -2.44
N ALA A 273 16.30 -10.58 -2.04
CA ALA A 273 17.37 -10.44 -1.07
C ALA A 273 16.90 -10.89 0.31
N ASN A 274 17.65 -11.81 0.92
CA ASN A 274 17.35 -12.38 2.23
C ASN A 274 18.42 -12.03 3.26
N ALA A 275 17.99 -11.69 4.46
CA ALA A 275 18.84 -11.70 5.64
C ALA A 275 18.57 -12.95 6.46
N VAL A 276 19.63 -13.56 6.96
CA VAL A 276 19.58 -14.59 7.99
C VAL A 276 20.36 -14.07 9.19
N VAL A 277 19.69 -14.05 10.33
CA VAL A 277 20.27 -13.69 11.61
C VAL A 277 20.06 -14.84 12.57
N TYR A 278 21.15 -15.48 12.95
CA TYR A 278 21.17 -16.48 14.01
C TYR A 278 21.60 -15.81 15.32
N LEU A 279 20.84 -16.03 16.39
CA LEU A 279 21.11 -15.58 17.75
C LEU A 279 21.29 -16.81 18.63
N ASP A 280 22.44 -16.92 19.27
CA ASP A 280 22.72 -17.96 20.25
C ASP A 280 22.70 -17.34 21.65
N GLY A 281 21.57 -17.50 22.33
CA GLY A 281 21.36 -17.00 23.67
C GLY A 281 22.28 -17.58 24.73
N GLU A 282 22.74 -18.82 24.53
CA GLU A 282 23.61 -19.53 25.48
C GLU A 282 25.03 -18.95 25.46
N SER A 283 25.56 -18.73 24.25
CA SER A 283 26.91 -18.18 24.06
C SER A 283 26.94 -16.65 23.93
N ASN A 284 25.77 -15.99 23.95
CA ASN A 284 25.61 -14.55 23.69
C ASN A 284 26.25 -14.10 22.37
N SER A 285 26.15 -14.95 21.35
CA SER A 285 26.74 -14.73 20.03
C SER A 285 25.67 -14.66 18.95
N CYS A 286 26.04 -14.11 17.79
CA CYS A 286 25.19 -14.04 16.62
C CYS A 286 25.98 -14.28 15.35
N ILE A 287 25.29 -14.76 14.33
CA ILE A 287 25.78 -14.86 12.96
C ILE A 287 24.79 -14.12 12.08
N LYS A 288 25.26 -13.15 11.30
CA LYS A 288 24.41 -12.37 10.39
C LYS A 288 24.91 -12.52 8.97
N LYS A 289 24.01 -12.73 8.02
CA LYS A 289 24.34 -12.84 6.60
C LYS A 289 23.22 -12.27 5.73
N THR A 290 23.58 -11.61 4.65
CA THR A 290 22.64 -11.12 3.63
C THR A 290 22.82 -11.88 2.31
N ASN A 291 21.84 -11.75 1.43
CA ASN A 291 21.80 -12.28 0.07
C ASN A 291 22.05 -13.80 0.00
N LEU A 292 21.47 -14.55 0.95
CA LEU A 292 21.45 -16.01 0.88
C LEU A 292 20.34 -16.49 -0.06
N THR A 293 20.68 -17.44 -0.93
CA THR A 293 19.71 -18.09 -1.83
C THR A 293 18.75 -18.97 -1.05
N ALA A 294 17.54 -19.18 -1.60
CA ALA A 294 16.53 -20.02 -0.95
C ALA A 294 17.01 -21.44 -0.69
N ALA A 295 17.77 -22.03 -1.62
CA ALA A 295 18.39 -23.35 -1.44
C ALA A 295 19.35 -23.37 -0.24
N LYS A 296 20.21 -22.36 -0.08
CA LYS A 296 21.11 -22.26 1.08
C LYS A 296 20.32 -22.13 2.37
N ILE A 297 19.26 -21.32 2.39
CA ILE A 297 18.38 -21.12 3.55
C ILE A 297 17.69 -22.43 3.96
N SER A 298 17.17 -23.20 3.00
CA SER A 298 16.49 -24.46 3.26
C SER A 298 17.37 -25.51 3.96
N LEU A 299 18.69 -25.44 3.75
CA LEU A 299 19.67 -26.37 4.34
C LEU A 299 20.23 -25.90 5.68
N ILE A 300 19.93 -24.67 6.14
CA ILE A 300 20.45 -24.13 7.41
C ILE A 300 20.01 -24.98 8.61
N PRO A 301 18.72 -25.36 8.77
CA PRO A 301 18.26 -26.09 9.94
C PRO A 301 18.94 -27.46 10.13
N ASP A 302 19.41 -28.08 9.05
CA ASP A 302 20.06 -29.39 9.07
C ASP A 302 21.53 -29.33 9.51
N ARG A 303 22.12 -28.13 9.59
CA ARG A 303 23.51 -27.99 10.03
C ARG A 303 23.59 -28.09 11.55
N LYS A 304 24.61 -28.78 12.04
CA LYS A 304 24.86 -28.97 13.48
C LYS A 304 24.92 -27.65 14.26
N GLU A 305 25.48 -26.60 13.64
CA GLU A 305 25.58 -25.25 14.21
C GLU A 305 24.21 -24.63 14.55
N PHE A 306 23.15 -24.97 13.81
CA PHE A 306 21.80 -24.41 13.98
C PHE A 306 20.78 -25.40 14.55
N GLN A 307 21.24 -26.60 14.92
CA GLN A 307 20.36 -27.65 15.42
C GLN A 307 19.68 -27.22 16.73
N GLY A 308 18.36 -27.38 16.79
CA GLY A 308 17.55 -26.97 17.93
C GLY A 308 17.18 -25.48 17.97
N ALA A 309 17.55 -24.70 16.96
CA ALA A 309 17.15 -23.31 16.87
C ALA A 309 15.65 -23.16 16.56
N LEU A 310 14.99 -22.22 17.24
CA LEU A 310 13.66 -21.76 16.87
C LEU A 310 13.75 -20.87 15.64
N ILE A 311 12.97 -21.18 14.62
CA ILE A 311 12.99 -20.52 13.33
C ILE A 311 11.82 -19.53 13.24
N LEU A 312 12.15 -18.26 13.01
CA LEU A 312 11.21 -17.19 12.74
C LEU A 312 11.39 -16.68 11.32
N VAL A 313 10.29 -16.47 10.62
CA VAL A 313 10.30 -16.06 9.22
C VAL A 313 9.53 -14.76 9.04
N ASP A 314 10.13 -13.77 8.38
CA ASP A 314 9.55 -12.44 8.13
C ASP A 314 9.52 -12.11 6.64
N GLY A 315 8.37 -11.57 6.19
CA GLY A 315 8.19 -11.06 4.83
C GLY A 315 7.74 -12.09 3.80
N TYR A 316 7.30 -13.25 4.25
CA TYR A 316 6.82 -14.37 3.43
C TYR A 316 5.39 -14.78 3.82
N SER A 317 4.60 -15.24 2.86
CA SER A 317 3.39 -16.04 3.13
C SER A 317 3.75 -17.50 3.42
N ARG A 318 2.83 -18.27 4.03
CA ARG A 318 3.08 -19.70 4.25
C ARG A 318 3.32 -20.45 2.96
N MET A 319 2.50 -20.17 1.94
CA MET A 319 2.65 -20.77 0.61
C MET A 319 4.02 -20.47 -0.01
N GLU A 320 4.52 -19.24 0.14
CA GLU A 320 5.87 -18.91 -0.36
C GLU A 320 6.97 -19.63 0.44
N VAL A 321 6.82 -19.78 1.76
CA VAL A 321 7.79 -20.54 2.58
C VAL A 321 7.84 -21.99 2.12
N GLU A 322 6.68 -22.63 1.95
CA GLU A 322 6.57 -24.02 1.50
C GLU A 322 7.13 -24.20 0.10
N HIS A 323 6.82 -23.27 -0.82
CA HIS A 323 7.29 -23.34 -2.20
C HIS A 323 8.80 -23.08 -2.32
N ARG A 324 9.34 -22.12 -1.58
CA ARG A 324 10.75 -21.68 -1.72
C ARG A 324 11.72 -22.48 -0.87
N PHE A 325 11.31 -22.86 0.33
CA PHE A 325 12.18 -23.53 1.31
C PHE A 325 11.78 -24.98 1.57
N GLY A 326 10.67 -25.47 0.99
CA GLY A 326 10.17 -26.83 1.20
C GLY A 326 9.53 -27.00 2.58
N LEU A 327 9.80 -28.14 3.23
CA LEU A 327 9.33 -28.47 4.59
C LEU A 327 10.10 -27.68 5.67
N PHE A 328 10.08 -26.35 5.58
CA PHE A 328 10.86 -25.48 6.46
C PHE A 328 10.24 -25.43 7.86
N PRO A 329 10.97 -25.82 8.94
CA PRO A 329 10.36 -26.05 10.25
C PRO A 329 10.25 -24.77 11.09
N TYR A 330 9.53 -23.76 10.60
CA TYR A 330 9.31 -22.49 11.32
C TYR A 330 8.34 -22.62 12.50
N GLN A 331 8.54 -21.80 13.53
CA GLN A 331 7.65 -21.66 14.70
C GLN A 331 6.84 -20.36 14.67
N LEU A 332 7.40 -19.28 14.12
CA LEU A 332 6.71 -18.00 13.98
C LEU A 332 6.88 -17.45 12.57
N LEU A 333 5.78 -17.01 11.96
CA LEU A 333 5.76 -16.38 10.65
C LEU A 333 5.11 -14.99 10.74
N ALA A 334 5.79 -13.94 10.33
CA ALA A 334 5.17 -12.64 10.06
C ALA A 334 4.79 -12.56 8.58
N SER A 335 3.54 -12.90 8.29
CA SER A 335 2.99 -12.93 6.94
C SER A 335 2.32 -11.61 6.57
N PHE A 336 2.33 -11.29 5.29
CA PHE A 336 1.63 -10.14 4.72
C PHE A 336 0.26 -10.49 4.12
N MET A 337 -0.07 -11.77 4.00
CA MET A 337 -1.39 -12.24 3.53
C MET A 337 -2.01 -13.16 4.59
N GLU A 338 -3.35 -13.19 4.62
CA GLU A 338 -4.11 -14.24 5.28
C GLU A 338 -4.05 -15.50 4.40
N ASP A 339 -3.70 -16.65 4.98
CA ASP A 339 -3.77 -17.92 4.27
C ASP A 339 -5.18 -18.49 4.50
N GLU A 340 -5.89 -18.90 3.43
CA GLU A 340 -7.31 -19.32 3.48
C GLU A 340 -7.64 -20.48 4.47
N PHE A 341 -6.62 -21.14 5.08
CA PHE A 341 -6.79 -22.40 5.81
C PHE A 341 -5.97 -22.52 7.12
N SER A 342 -5.66 -21.42 7.80
CA SER A 342 -4.89 -21.49 9.06
C SER A 342 -5.75 -21.46 10.33
N THR A 343 -5.55 -22.44 11.23
CA THR A 343 -6.17 -22.46 12.57
C THR A 343 -5.39 -21.70 13.64
N ASP A 344 -4.14 -21.29 13.36
CA ASP A 344 -3.21 -20.67 14.32
C ASP A 344 -2.70 -19.29 13.84
N GLU A 345 -3.59 -18.53 13.21
CA GLU A 345 -3.33 -17.14 12.84
C GLU A 345 -3.72 -16.16 13.96
N VAL A 346 -2.84 -15.18 14.18
CA VAL A 346 -3.08 -14.03 15.05
C VAL A 346 -2.94 -12.75 14.25
N VAL A 347 -3.80 -11.77 14.47
CA VAL A 347 -3.82 -10.50 13.73
C VAL A 347 -3.12 -9.44 14.54
N LEU A 348 -2.16 -8.72 13.94
CA LEU A 348 -1.73 -7.43 14.46
C LEU A 348 -2.57 -6.33 13.78
N PRO A 349 -3.55 -5.72 14.47
CA PRO A 349 -4.44 -4.75 13.85
C PRO A 349 -3.72 -3.42 13.54
N ALA A 350 -4.36 -2.66 12.66
CA ALA A 350 -3.91 -1.33 12.27
C ALA A 350 -3.84 -0.35 13.43
N TRP A 351 -3.14 0.75 13.19
CA TRP A 351 -2.94 1.79 14.20
C TRP A 351 -4.20 2.61 14.42
N GLN A 352 -4.56 2.79 15.69
CA GLN A 352 -5.60 3.72 16.06
C GLN A 352 -5.09 5.16 15.94
N PHE A 353 -5.99 6.09 15.63
CA PHE A 353 -5.62 7.50 15.47
C PHE A 353 -4.97 8.06 16.75
N ASN A 354 -5.49 7.74 17.93
CA ASN A 354 -4.96 8.24 19.20
C ASN A 354 -3.52 7.77 19.46
N ASP A 355 -3.18 6.54 19.11
CA ASP A 355 -1.80 6.05 19.22
C ASP A 355 -0.85 6.78 18.26
N LEU A 356 -1.30 7.04 17.02
CA LEU A 356 -0.53 7.78 16.02
C LEU A 356 -0.34 9.24 16.41
N LEU A 357 -1.39 9.88 16.94
CA LEU A 357 -1.30 11.22 17.49
C LEU A 357 -0.28 11.27 18.63
N ARG A 358 -0.37 10.32 19.58
CA ARG A 358 0.57 10.25 20.69
C ARG A 358 2.01 10.01 20.22
N TYR A 359 2.19 9.13 19.24
CA TYR A 359 3.48 8.91 18.59
C TYR A 359 4.03 10.21 17.97
N ALA A 360 3.20 10.95 17.21
CA ALA A 360 3.58 12.20 16.59
C ALA A 360 3.93 13.28 17.64
N GLU A 361 3.20 13.36 18.75
CA GLU A 361 3.52 14.27 19.85
C GLU A 361 4.88 13.98 20.47
N LEU A 362 5.18 12.70 20.74
CA LEU A 362 6.43 12.27 21.36
C LEU A 362 7.64 12.35 20.41
N THR A 363 7.41 12.35 19.09
CA THR A 363 8.47 12.34 18.06
C THR A 363 8.44 13.57 17.14
N LEU A 364 7.76 14.64 17.56
CA LEU A 364 7.34 15.76 16.72
C LEU A 364 8.41 16.32 15.77
N PRO A 365 9.66 16.63 16.21
CA PRO A 365 10.66 17.20 15.31
C PRO A 365 11.04 16.24 14.18
N THR A 366 11.27 14.97 14.53
CA THR A 366 11.64 13.92 13.56
C THR A 366 10.47 13.59 12.65
N TRP A 367 9.26 13.48 13.22
CA TRP A 367 8.06 13.17 12.47
C TRP A 367 7.70 14.25 11.45
N LYS A 368 7.76 15.55 11.83
CA LYS A 368 7.55 16.67 10.89
C LYS A 368 8.54 16.62 9.72
N ARG A 369 9.83 16.37 9.99
CA ARG A 369 10.85 16.26 8.95
C ARG A 369 10.59 15.11 7.98
N LEU A 370 10.23 13.94 8.49
CA LEU A 370 9.98 12.76 7.65
C LEU A 370 8.71 12.92 6.78
N THR A 371 7.70 13.59 7.31
CA THR A 371 6.42 13.82 6.63
C THR A 371 6.44 15.01 5.67
N GLY A 372 7.45 15.88 5.76
CA GLY A 372 7.54 17.13 4.99
C GLY A 372 6.65 18.26 5.54
N LEU A 373 6.31 18.20 6.82
CA LEU A 373 5.41 19.14 7.52
C LEU A 373 6.17 20.16 8.38
N ASP A 374 7.48 20.26 8.19
CA ASP A 374 8.36 21.22 8.85
C ASP A 374 8.07 22.67 8.44
N GLN A 375 7.50 22.88 7.25
CA GLN A 375 7.08 24.19 6.75
C GLN A 375 5.77 24.70 7.39
N GLU A 376 4.96 23.81 7.99
CA GLU A 376 3.67 24.13 8.61
C GLU A 376 3.84 24.60 10.07
N LYS A 377 4.43 25.78 10.25
CA LYS A 377 4.84 26.29 11.58
C LYS A 377 3.70 26.72 12.50
N GLN A 378 2.53 27.07 11.95
CA GLN A 378 1.40 27.60 12.74
C GLN A 378 0.37 26.53 13.13
N GLU A 379 0.50 25.31 12.62
CA GLU A 379 -0.50 24.25 12.81
C GLU A 379 -0.22 23.40 14.06
N THR A 380 -1.29 23.08 14.77
CA THR A 380 -1.22 22.18 15.94
C THR A 380 -0.86 20.75 15.52
N THR A 381 -0.16 20.01 16.38
CA THR A 381 0.16 18.59 16.14
C THR A 381 -1.09 17.76 15.84
N LEU A 382 -2.19 18.04 16.54
CA LEU A 382 -3.48 17.39 16.30
C LEU A 382 -3.93 17.56 14.85
N LYS A 383 -3.93 18.79 14.34
CA LYS A 383 -4.37 19.06 12.96
C LYS A 383 -3.45 18.41 11.94
N LEU A 384 -2.13 18.51 12.12
CA LEU A 384 -1.15 17.86 11.25
C LEU A 384 -1.31 16.33 11.24
N ALA A 385 -1.51 15.72 12.41
CA ALA A 385 -1.72 14.28 12.54
C ALA A 385 -3.05 13.84 11.91
N GLN A 386 -4.14 14.61 12.08
CA GLN A 386 -5.42 14.33 11.42
C GLN A 386 -5.28 14.37 9.89
N GLU A 387 -4.60 15.38 9.37
CA GLU A 387 -4.33 15.48 7.93
C GLU A 387 -3.45 14.34 7.43
N GLN A 388 -2.38 13.99 8.13
CA GLN A 388 -1.51 12.89 7.73
C GLN A 388 -2.23 11.54 7.82
N TYR A 389 -3.06 11.33 8.85
CA TYR A 389 -3.89 10.14 9.01
C TYR A 389 -4.93 10.02 7.88
N PHE A 390 -5.50 11.12 7.42
CA PHE A 390 -6.44 11.11 6.29
C PHE A 390 -5.85 10.48 5.03
N TYR A 391 -4.53 10.63 4.80
CA TYR A 391 -3.83 9.93 3.73
C TYR A 391 -3.42 8.50 4.13
N SER A 392 -2.73 8.36 5.26
CA SER A 392 -2.01 7.13 5.62
C SER A 392 -2.86 6.04 6.29
N GLY A 393 -4.02 6.39 6.84
CA GLY A 393 -4.80 5.50 7.69
C GLY A 393 -4.00 5.01 8.90
N GLY A 394 -4.29 3.80 9.37
CA GLY A 394 -3.61 3.09 10.45
C GLY A 394 -2.28 2.43 10.04
N SER A 395 -1.61 2.90 8.99
CA SER A 395 -0.26 2.48 8.60
C SER A 395 0.77 3.42 9.23
N LEU A 396 1.46 3.00 10.30
CA LEU A 396 2.54 3.82 10.89
C LEU A 396 3.62 4.14 9.84
N ARG A 397 3.91 3.18 8.95
CA ARG A 397 4.89 3.36 7.88
C ARG A 397 4.53 4.51 6.94
N ASP A 398 3.27 4.61 6.51
CA ASP A 398 2.83 5.71 5.64
C ASP A 398 2.57 6.99 6.45
N PHE A 399 2.17 6.87 7.73
CA PHE A 399 2.03 7.99 8.64
C PHE A 399 3.36 8.70 8.92
N CYS A 400 4.48 7.99 8.86
CA CYS A 400 5.84 8.53 8.95
C CYS A 400 6.49 8.83 7.59
N ARG A 401 5.78 8.69 6.48
CA ARG A 401 6.30 8.94 5.12
C ARG A 401 5.93 10.35 4.65
N ASN A 402 6.72 10.90 3.74
CA ASN A 402 6.40 12.17 3.10
C ASN A 402 4.98 12.15 2.52
N ARG A 403 4.18 13.18 2.84
CA ARG A 403 2.76 13.26 2.47
C ARG A 403 2.54 13.13 0.95
N VAL A 404 3.44 13.71 0.14
CA VAL A 404 3.36 13.68 -1.33
C VAL A 404 3.54 12.25 -1.85
N ASP A 405 4.48 11.50 -1.28
CA ASP A 405 4.72 10.10 -1.68
C ASP A 405 3.55 9.19 -1.32
N VAL A 406 2.95 9.40 -0.14
CA VAL A 406 1.75 8.66 0.29
C VAL A 406 0.61 8.94 -0.67
N LYS A 407 0.36 10.21 -0.99
CA LYS A 407 -0.66 10.64 -1.95
C LYS A 407 -0.45 10.02 -3.33
N ASN A 408 0.75 10.16 -3.91
CA ASN A 408 1.09 9.58 -5.21
C ASN A 408 0.89 8.05 -5.22
N GLY A 409 1.26 7.40 -4.11
CA GLY A 409 1.02 5.99 -3.90
C GLY A 409 -0.44 5.61 -3.98
N ILE A 410 -1.32 6.37 -3.31
CA ILE A 410 -2.77 6.12 -3.32
C ILE A 410 -3.38 6.45 -4.68
N ASP A 411 -2.95 7.52 -5.34
CA ASP A 411 -3.40 7.88 -6.68
C ASP A 411 -3.09 6.77 -7.68
N GLY A 412 -1.91 6.15 -7.60
CA GLY A 412 -1.56 4.99 -8.42
C GLY A 412 -2.46 3.78 -8.22
N VAL A 413 -2.98 3.56 -7.00
CA VAL A 413 -3.99 2.51 -6.72
C VAL A 413 -5.33 2.93 -7.30
N CYS A 414 -5.76 4.15 -7.04
CA CYS A 414 -7.09 4.65 -7.41
C CYS A 414 -7.26 4.78 -8.94
N ALA A 415 -6.19 5.08 -9.68
CA ALA A 415 -6.20 5.20 -11.15
C ALA A 415 -6.62 3.92 -11.86
N ARG A 416 -6.50 2.75 -11.21
CA ARG A 416 -6.92 1.46 -11.77
C ARG A 416 -8.43 1.23 -11.67
N VAL A 417 -9.14 2.03 -10.88
CA VAL A 417 -10.59 1.86 -10.68
C VAL A 417 -11.35 2.70 -11.70
N SER A 418 -11.96 2.03 -12.67
CA SER A 418 -12.82 2.65 -13.67
C SER A 418 -14.32 2.46 -13.37
N SER A 419 -14.69 1.45 -12.58
CA SER A 419 -16.08 1.08 -12.33
C SER A 419 -16.29 0.38 -10.97
N ALA A 420 -17.57 0.22 -10.59
CA ALA A 420 -17.97 -0.54 -9.41
C ALA A 420 -17.57 -2.02 -9.48
N GLN A 421 -17.68 -2.64 -10.66
CA GLN A 421 -17.33 -4.04 -10.87
C GLN A 421 -15.83 -4.26 -10.68
N THR A 422 -15.01 -3.37 -11.23
CA THR A 422 -13.55 -3.37 -11.03
C THR A 422 -13.22 -3.24 -9.55
N LEU A 423 -13.86 -2.30 -8.86
CA LEU A 423 -13.63 -2.11 -7.42
C LEU A 423 -14.01 -3.34 -6.60
N ASP A 424 -15.14 -3.99 -6.91
CA ASP A 424 -15.59 -5.15 -6.15
C ASP A 424 -14.71 -6.37 -6.41
N LEU A 425 -14.32 -6.62 -7.66
CA LEU A 425 -13.38 -7.67 -8.04
C LEU A 425 -12.03 -7.51 -7.30
N GLU A 426 -11.49 -6.30 -7.31
CA GLU A 426 -10.23 -5.96 -6.63
C GLU A 426 -10.32 -6.05 -5.11
N LEU A 427 -11.51 -5.79 -4.55
CA LEU A 427 -11.78 -5.96 -3.12
C LEU A 427 -12.01 -7.43 -2.73
N GLN A 428 -12.52 -8.27 -3.63
CA GLN A 428 -12.83 -9.69 -3.42
C GLN A 428 -11.66 -10.63 -3.71
N LEU A 429 -10.78 -10.33 -4.67
CA LEU A 429 -9.60 -11.15 -5.04
C LEU A 429 -8.46 -11.08 -4.01
N GLY A 430 -8.79 -10.88 -2.72
CA GLY A 430 -7.88 -10.64 -1.61
C GLY A 430 -6.78 -11.68 -1.40
N SER A 431 -6.87 -12.87 -2.00
CA SER A 431 -5.98 -14.02 -1.73
C SER A 431 -4.92 -14.33 -2.79
N ARG A 432 -4.77 -13.54 -3.88
CA ARG A 432 -3.74 -13.82 -4.90
C ARG A 432 -2.82 -12.64 -5.22
N GLY A 433 -1.74 -12.52 -4.46
CA GLY A 433 -0.50 -11.83 -4.86
C GLY A 433 -0.59 -10.30 -4.99
N TYR A 434 0.28 -9.59 -4.29
CA TYR A 434 0.56 -8.15 -4.46
C TYR A 434 -0.68 -7.27 -4.71
N ASN A 435 -1.59 -7.22 -3.75
CA ASN A 435 -2.69 -6.28 -3.85
C ASN A 435 -2.17 -4.86 -3.57
N LEU A 436 -2.10 -4.01 -4.60
CA LEU A 436 -1.90 -2.55 -4.46
C LEU A 436 -2.84 -1.94 -3.41
N TRP A 437 -4.00 -2.58 -3.24
CA TRP A 437 -5.03 -2.31 -2.24
C TRP A 437 -4.57 -2.43 -0.80
N ASP A 438 -3.49 -3.15 -0.53
CA ASP A 438 -2.84 -3.20 0.78
C ASP A 438 -2.19 -1.86 1.14
N ARG A 439 -2.24 -0.84 0.29
CA ARG A 439 -1.91 0.54 0.67
C ARG A 439 -3.08 1.27 1.35
N ILE A 440 -4.31 0.84 1.08
CA ILE A 440 -5.52 1.57 1.51
C ILE A 440 -6.51 0.72 2.30
N ARG A 441 -6.30 -0.60 2.36
CA ARG A 441 -7.05 -1.55 3.21
C ARG A 441 -6.27 -1.87 4.47
N ARG A 442 -6.99 -1.96 5.59
CA ARG A 442 -6.46 -2.36 6.88
C ARG A 442 -7.33 -3.36 7.62
N ASP A 443 -6.65 -4.21 8.38
CA ASP A 443 -7.24 -5.20 9.26
C ASP A 443 -7.36 -4.63 10.66
N TYR A 444 -8.56 -4.76 11.20
CA TYR A 444 -8.95 -4.37 12.53
C TYR A 444 -9.56 -5.57 13.26
N VAL A 445 -9.57 -5.48 14.58
CA VAL A 445 -10.30 -6.39 15.46
C VAL A 445 -11.52 -5.66 16.01
N VAL A 446 -12.62 -6.38 16.23
CA VAL A 446 -13.89 -5.78 16.72
C VAL A 446 -13.74 -5.16 18.11
N ASP A 447 -13.00 -5.82 19.00
CA ASP A 447 -12.68 -5.31 20.34
C ASP A 447 -11.19 -5.53 20.60
N PRO A 448 -10.37 -4.46 20.63
CA PRO A 448 -8.94 -4.58 20.91
C PRO A 448 -8.65 -4.85 22.40
N ASN A 449 -9.65 -5.03 23.25
CA ASN A 449 -9.48 -5.42 24.66
C ASN A 449 -9.57 -6.93 24.89
N ASP A 450 -10.12 -7.67 23.93
CA ASP A 450 -10.40 -9.10 24.06
C ASP A 450 -9.35 -9.91 23.29
N ASP A 451 -8.67 -10.85 23.95
CA ASP A 451 -7.63 -11.66 23.32
C ASP A 451 -8.21 -12.63 22.28
N GLU A 452 -9.48 -13.05 22.41
CA GLU A 452 -10.17 -13.90 21.44
C GLU A 452 -10.30 -13.25 20.07
N HIS A 453 -10.48 -11.94 20.06
CA HIS A 453 -10.71 -11.17 18.85
C HIS A 453 -9.46 -11.08 17.95
N TYR A 454 -8.27 -11.40 18.48
CA TYR A 454 -7.01 -11.38 17.73
C TYR A 454 -6.78 -12.63 16.90
N TRP A 455 -7.43 -13.75 17.21
CA TRP A 455 -7.20 -15.01 16.48
C TRP A 455 -8.46 -15.59 15.84
N GLN A 456 -9.65 -15.31 16.38
CA GLN A 456 -10.91 -15.75 15.79
C GLN A 456 -11.30 -14.91 14.57
N VAL A 457 -11.51 -15.59 13.43
CA VAL A 457 -11.79 -14.96 12.13
C VAL A 457 -13.08 -14.11 12.14
N CYS A 458 -14.11 -14.51 12.91
CA CYS A 458 -15.38 -13.76 12.98
C CYS A 458 -15.24 -12.36 13.58
N HIS A 459 -14.17 -12.10 14.33
CA HIS A 459 -13.88 -10.83 14.96
C HIS A 459 -12.91 -9.95 14.16
N ARG A 460 -12.45 -10.43 12.99
CA ARG A 460 -11.62 -9.65 12.07
C ARG A 460 -12.50 -8.77 11.18
N LYS A 461 -12.04 -7.56 10.90
CA LYS A 461 -12.68 -6.61 9.99
C LYS A 461 -11.64 -5.96 9.09
N THR A 462 -11.81 -6.12 7.78
CA THR A 462 -11.00 -5.39 6.81
C THR A 462 -11.78 -4.16 6.33
N ALA A 463 -11.14 -3.00 6.35
CA ALA A 463 -11.74 -1.73 5.94
C ALA A 463 -10.77 -0.88 5.12
N MET A 464 -11.31 -0.07 4.21
CA MET A 464 -10.55 1.01 3.59
C MET A 464 -10.46 2.17 4.57
N ASP A 465 -9.27 2.54 5.00
CA ASP A 465 -9.07 3.48 6.11
C ASP A 465 -8.35 4.78 5.75
N SER A 466 -7.91 4.90 4.50
CA SER A 466 -7.46 6.16 3.91
C SER A 466 -8.68 6.98 3.48
N GLY A 467 -8.93 8.10 4.17
CA GLY A 467 -9.97 9.05 3.81
C GLY A 467 -9.75 9.66 2.42
N TYR A 468 -8.48 9.82 2.01
CA TYR A 468 -8.10 10.25 0.67
C TYR A 468 -8.50 9.23 -0.39
N ALA A 469 -8.14 7.96 -0.20
CA ALA A 469 -8.52 6.89 -1.12
C ALA A 469 -10.04 6.77 -1.21
N PHE A 470 -10.71 6.81 -0.07
CA PHE A 470 -12.15 6.70 0.00
C PHE A 470 -12.87 7.82 -0.76
N LYS A 471 -12.38 9.07 -0.74
CA LYS A 471 -12.92 10.13 -1.60
C LYS A 471 -12.74 9.83 -3.09
N ARG A 472 -11.58 9.30 -3.51
CA ARG A 472 -11.25 9.06 -4.92
C ARG A 472 -12.09 7.96 -5.56
N ILE A 473 -12.34 6.87 -4.82
CA ILE A 473 -12.99 5.67 -5.38
C ILE A 473 -14.30 5.28 -4.69
N GLY A 474 -14.68 5.95 -3.59
CA GLY A 474 -15.94 5.72 -2.88
C GLY A 474 -17.16 5.89 -3.77
N ARG A 475 -17.09 6.78 -4.77
CA ARG A 475 -18.15 6.96 -5.78
C ARG A 475 -18.50 5.71 -6.59
N PHE A 476 -17.57 4.76 -6.69
CA PHE A 476 -17.76 3.49 -7.40
C PHE A 476 -18.29 2.38 -6.48
N MET A 477 -18.31 2.59 -5.16
CA MET A 477 -18.84 1.60 -4.23
C MET A 477 -20.36 1.51 -4.31
N ASP A 478 -20.89 0.31 -4.10
CA ASP A 478 -22.30 0.13 -3.82
C ASP A 478 -22.66 0.77 -2.46
N ILE A 479 -23.95 1.04 -2.29
CA ILE A 479 -24.43 1.80 -1.13
C ILE A 479 -24.31 1.02 0.18
N GLN A 480 -24.45 -0.30 0.13
CA GLN A 480 -24.38 -1.14 1.31
C GLN A 480 -22.95 -1.14 1.86
N LYS A 481 -21.96 -1.28 0.97
CA LYS A 481 -20.53 -1.21 1.30
C LYS A 481 -20.11 0.14 1.86
N GLN A 482 -20.62 1.24 1.31
CA GLN A 482 -20.38 2.58 1.87
C GLN A 482 -20.94 2.72 3.29
N ILE A 483 -22.16 2.22 3.53
CA ILE A 483 -22.80 2.25 4.85
C ILE A 483 -22.02 1.39 5.84
N ASP A 484 -21.58 0.20 5.43
CA ASP A 484 -20.85 -0.70 6.31
C ASP A 484 -19.46 -0.13 6.65
N LEU A 485 -18.77 0.48 5.69
CA LEU A 485 -17.53 1.22 5.96
C LEU A 485 -17.77 2.44 6.85
N TYR A 486 -18.89 3.16 6.70
CA TYR A 486 -19.26 4.25 7.60
C TYR A 486 -19.50 3.76 9.04
N LYS A 487 -20.21 2.64 9.23
CA LYS A 487 -20.39 2.03 10.56
C LYS A 487 -19.06 1.62 11.19
N ILE A 488 -18.16 1.04 10.39
CA ILE A 488 -16.82 0.66 10.85
C ILE A 488 -16.05 1.93 11.26
N ALA A 489 -16.05 2.97 10.43
CA ALA A 489 -15.40 4.23 10.73
C ALA A 489 -15.91 4.86 12.04
N GLN A 490 -17.24 4.84 12.22
CA GLN A 490 -17.90 5.36 13.43
C GLN A 490 -17.52 4.54 14.67
N THR A 491 -17.51 3.21 14.55
CA THR A 491 -17.16 2.29 15.66
C THR A 491 -15.71 2.48 16.09
N LEU A 492 -14.81 2.62 15.10
CA LEU A 492 -13.37 2.77 15.32
C LEU A 492 -12.94 4.23 15.57
N GLN A 493 -13.87 5.19 15.51
CA GLN A 493 -13.57 6.64 15.51
C GLN A 493 -12.45 6.99 14.52
N ALA A 494 -12.50 6.36 13.35
CA ALA A 494 -11.42 6.46 12.39
C ALA A 494 -11.44 7.84 11.73
N GLY A 495 -10.26 8.41 11.45
CA GLY A 495 -10.13 9.71 10.80
C GLY A 495 -10.72 9.80 9.37
N PHE A 496 -11.14 8.67 8.78
CA PHE A 496 -11.89 8.63 7.52
C PHE A 496 -13.42 8.68 7.70
N GLU A 497 -13.95 8.74 8.93
CA GLU A 497 -15.40 8.80 9.20
C GLU A 497 -16.08 9.94 8.45
N GLY A 498 -15.44 11.12 8.40
CA GLY A 498 -15.95 12.27 7.64
C GLY A 498 -16.10 11.97 6.14
N SER A 499 -15.08 11.38 5.52
CA SER A 499 -15.14 10.95 4.12
C SER A 499 -16.19 9.86 3.89
N ALA A 500 -16.31 8.92 4.83
CA ALA A 500 -17.31 7.85 4.79
C ALA A 500 -18.74 8.41 4.79
N PHE A 501 -19.01 9.35 5.70
CA PHE A 501 -20.28 10.05 5.80
C PHE A 501 -20.59 10.87 4.54
N GLU A 502 -19.62 11.64 4.06
CA GLU A 502 -19.73 12.47 2.85
C GLU A 502 -20.17 11.64 1.64
N GLN A 503 -19.50 10.50 1.38
CA GLN A 503 -19.88 9.65 0.26
C GLN A 503 -21.25 9.00 0.47
N CYS A 504 -21.60 8.56 1.69
CA CYS A 504 -22.94 8.04 1.98
C CYS A 504 -24.03 9.08 1.63
N PHE A 505 -23.81 10.35 2.00
CA PHE A 505 -24.71 11.45 1.67
C PHE A 505 -24.82 11.66 0.15
N HIS A 506 -23.69 11.84 -0.54
CA HIS A 506 -23.70 12.06 -2.00
C HIS A 506 -24.31 10.88 -2.77
N SER A 507 -24.03 9.66 -2.33
CA SER A 507 -24.54 8.42 -2.90
C SER A 507 -26.07 8.30 -2.76
N ALA A 508 -26.62 8.73 -1.61
CA ALA A 508 -28.06 8.80 -1.41
C ALA A 508 -28.70 9.88 -2.29
N VAL A 509 -28.09 11.06 -2.40
CA VAL A 509 -28.60 12.13 -3.28
C VAL A 509 -28.56 11.70 -4.75
N ARG A 510 -27.52 11.00 -5.20
CA ARG A 510 -27.45 10.48 -6.59
C ARG A 510 -28.56 9.48 -6.94
N ARG A 511 -29.06 8.75 -5.95
CA ARG A 511 -30.15 7.76 -6.11
C ARG A 511 -31.53 8.31 -5.78
N SER A 512 -31.57 9.54 -5.26
CA SER A 512 -32.83 10.20 -4.92
C SER A 512 -33.67 10.42 -6.17
N THR A 513 -34.98 10.28 -6.01
CA THR A 513 -35.95 10.54 -7.08
C THR A 513 -37.00 11.53 -6.57
N LYS A 514 -37.84 12.06 -7.46
CA LYS A 514 -38.98 12.88 -7.02
C LYS A 514 -39.92 12.12 -6.07
N LYS A 515 -40.04 10.79 -6.20
CA LYS A 515 -40.85 9.94 -5.32
C LYS A 515 -40.16 9.66 -3.99
N PHE A 516 -38.83 9.53 -4.01
CA PHE A 516 -37.99 9.23 -2.85
C PHE A 516 -36.86 10.26 -2.74
N PRO A 517 -37.16 11.50 -2.33
CA PRO A 517 -36.16 12.55 -2.20
C PRO A 517 -35.35 12.38 -0.90
N VAL A 518 -34.12 12.88 -0.90
CA VAL A 518 -33.33 13.02 0.33
C VAL A 518 -33.78 14.29 1.05
N GLN A 519 -34.05 14.18 2.35
CA GLN A 519 -34.46 15.31 3.18
C GLN A 519 -33.35 15.67 4.16
N MET A 520 -32.91 16.92 4.10
CA MET A 520 -31.99 17.52 5.07
C MET A 520 -32.82 18.31 6.08
N VAL A 521 -32.98 17.78 7.29
CA VAL A 521 -33.87 18.36 8.30
C VAL A 521 -33.13 19.43 9.08
N ASN A 522 -33.69 20.63 9.16
CA ASN A 522 -33.12 21.73 9.93
C ASN A 522 -33.14 21.39 11.43
N VAL A 523 -32.06 21.71 12.13
CA VAL A 523 -31.90 21.44 13.56
C VAL A 523 -31.70 22.75 14.31
N VAL A 524 -32.49 22.97 15.36
CA VAL A 524 -32.24 24.06 16.31
C VAL A 524 -30.99 23.73 17.12
N VAL A 525 -29.95 24.54 16.95
CA VAL A 525 -28.62 24.34 17.56
C VAL A 525 -28.58 24.98 18.93
N ASN A 526 -28.06 24.27 19.94
CA ASN A 526 -27.92 24.73 21.32
C ASN A 526 -29.21 25.30 21.93
N SER A 527 -30.37 24.88 21.43
CA SER A 527 -31.69 25.47 21.76
C SER A 527 -31.83 26.95 21.41
N ASP A 528 -30.92 27.48 20.59
CA ASP A 528 -30.91 28.85 20.09
C ASP A 528 -31.45 28.89 18.65
N PRO A 529 -32.68 29.37 18.43
CA PRO A 529 -33.23 29.53 17.10
C PRO A 529 -32.56 30.66 16.31
N ALA A 530 -31.87 31.61 16.95
CA ALA A 530 -31.16 32.69 16.24
C ALA A 530 -29.83 32.23 15.65
N TYR A 531 -29.34 31.05 16.03
CA TYR A 531 -28.03 30.56 15.62
C TYR A 531 -27.93 30.35 14.12
N SER A 532 -28.92 29.71 13.50
CA SER A 532 -28.92 29.41 12.06
C SER A 532 -30.25 29.73 11.41
N ASN A 533 -30.32 29.67 10.09
CA ASN A 533 -31.47 30.02 9.29
C ASN A 533 -32.71 29.23 9.75
N GLN A 534 -33.75 29.95 10.16
CA GLN A 534 -35.04 29.40 10.60
C GLN A 534 -36.16 29.59 9.56
N ARG A 535 -35.83 30.00 8.34
CA ARG A 535 -36.81 30.16 7.26
C ARG A 535 -37.32 28.80 6.77
N TYR A 536 -36.49 27.77 6.81
CA TYR A 536 -36.82 26.45 6.26
C TYR A 536 -36.86 25.37 7.35
N ASP A 537 -37.84 24.47 7.28
CA ASP A 537 -37.89 23.25 8.12
C ASP A 537 -36.96 22.16 7.57
N ARG A 538 -36.84 22.08 6.25
CA ARG A 538 -35.99 21.11 5.57
C ARG A 538 -35.70 21.53 4.14
N LEU A 539 -34.57 21.07 3.62
CA LEU A 539 -34.27 21.11 2.20
C LEU A 539 -34.50 19.72 1.59
N VAL A 540 -35.14 19.69 0.42
CA VAL A 540 -35.52 18.47 -0.28
C VAL A 540 -34.68 18.35 -1.55
N LEU A 541 -33.84 17.32 -1.57
CA LEU A 541 -32.92 17.03 -2.67
C LEU A 541 -33.49 15.88 -3.50
N HIS A 542 -33.67 16.13 -4.81
CA HIS A 542 -33.95 15.10 -5.81
C HIS A 542 -33.07 15.36 -7.04
N GLY A 543 -31.98 14.61 -7.19
CA GLY A 543 -30.93 14.93 -8.16
C GLY A 543 -30.94 14.03 -9.39
N ARG A 544 -30.97 14.62 -10.60
CA ARG A 544 -30.24 14.04 -11.75
C ARG A 544 -28.76 14.41 -11.55
N PRO A 545 -27.83 13.47 -11.32
CA PRO A 545 -26.45 13.81 -11.01
C PRO A 545 -25.78 14.49 -12.21
N VAL A 546 -25.21 15.69 -12.01
CA VAL A 546 -24.21 16.24 -12.92
C VAL A 546 -22.90 16.18 -12.14
N VAL A 547 -22.08 15.15 -12.40
CA VAL A 547 -20.80 15.02 -11.72
C VAL A 547 -19.82 15.98 -12.37
N CYS A 548 -19.48 17.03 -11.64
CA CYS A 548 -18.50 18.03 -12.03
C CYS A 548 -17.10 17.45 -11.74
N HIS A 549 -16.46 16.82 -12.74
CA HIS A 549 -15.08 16.39 -12.61
C HIS A 549 -14.19 17.64 -12.68
N GLY A 550 -13.56 17.99 -11.55
CA GLY A 550 -12.56 19.06 -11.49
C GLY A 550 -11.31 18.56 -10.77
N SER A 551 -10.17 18.61 -11.46
CA SER A 551 -8.86 18.34 -10.88
C SER A 551 -8.33 19.54 -10.09
N THR A 552 -8.86 20.74 -10.36
CA THR A 552 -8.45 22.01 -9.74
C THR A 552 -9.63 22.79 -9.15
N GLU A 553 -9.33 23.77 -8.28
CA GLU A 553 -10.32 24.72 -7.75
C GLU A 553 -11.01 25.52 -8.88
N GLN A 554 -10.28 25.87 -9.94
CA GLN A 554 -10.84 26.61 -11.07
C GLN A 554 -11.84 25.77 -11.87
N ASP A 555 -11.53 24.49 -12.11
CA ASP A 555 -12.45 23.56 -12.77
C ASP A 555 -13.79 23.45 -12.01
N CYS A 556 -13.74 23.53 -10.68
CA CYS A 556 -14.92 23.50 -9.84
C CYS A 556 -15.79 24.75 -10.08
N PHE A 557 -15.20 25.95 -10.09
CA PHE A 557 -15.94 27.18 -10.36
C PHE A 557 -16.52 27.24 -11.78
N ASP A 558 -15.78 26.77 -12.77
CA ASP A 558 -16.25 26.76 -14.16
C ASP A 558 -17.45 25.82 -14.34
N ASN A 559 -17.44 24.68 -13.67
CA ASN A 559 -18.58 23.75 -13.69
C ASN A 559 -19.85 24.32 -13.02
N LEU A 560 -19.72 25.17 -11.99
CA LEU A 560 -20.87 25.81 -11.35
C LEU A 560 -21.63 26.75 -12.30
N SER A 561 -20.93 27.37 -13.25
CA SER A 561 -21.58 28.22 -14.27
C SER A 561 -22.50 27.43 -15.23
N ARG A 562 -22.34 26.10 -15.29
CA ARG A 562 -23.08 25.16 -16.17
C ARG A 562 -24.18 24.36 -15.45
N LEU A 563 -24.42 24.60 -14.16
CA LEU A 563 -25.46 23.94 -13.36
C LEU A 563 -26.86 24.18 -13.95
N CYS A 564 -27.60 23.11 -14.24
CA CYS A 564 -28.99 23.16 -14.71
C CYS A 564 -29.99 23.07 -13.54
N PHE A 565 -31.26 23.40 -13.79
CA PHE A 565 -32.32 23.27 -12.78
C PHE A 565 -32.49 21.83 -12.28
N GLY A 566 -32.57 21.63 -10.96
CA GLY A 566 -32.65 20.31 -10.33
C GLY A 566 -31.35 19.49 -10.40
N ALA A 567 -30.24 20.10 -10.81
CA ALA A 567 -28.93 19.46 -10.82
C ALA A 567 -28.30 19.47 -9.43
N PHE A 568 -27.63 18.37 -9.11
CA PHE A 568 -26.73 18.21 -7.98
C PHE A 568 -25.30 18.19 -8.52
N CYS A 569 -24.53 19.25 -8.31
CA CYS A 569 -23.11 19.30 -8.66
C CYS A 569 -22.30 18.90 -7.43
N HIS A 570 -21.82 17.66 -7.45
CA HIS A 570 -20.81 17.17 -6.51
C HIS A 570 -19.45 17.70 -6.93
N LEU A 571 -18.80 18.46 -6.04
CA LEU A 571 -17.47 19.01 -6.25
C LEU A 571 -16.44 17.98 -5.78
N ASP A 572 -16.10 17.04 -6.67
CA ASP A 572 -15.23 15.89 -6.39
C ASP A 572 -13.73 16.29 -6.38
N SER A 573 -13.39 17.40 -5.70
CA SER A 573 -12.03 17.88 -5.53
C SER A 573 -11.60 17.73 -4.08
N VAL A 574 -10.60 16.89 -3.85
CA VAL A 574 -10.05 16.65 -2.50
C VAL A 574 -9.45 17.92 -1.90
N ASN A 575 -9.10 18.91 -2.74
CA ASN A 575 -8.52 20.19 -2.34
C ASN A 575 -9.58 21.28 -2.04
N PHE A 576 -10.89 20.97 -2.13
CA PHE A 576 -11.97 21.93 -1.86
C PHE A 576 -12.79 21.56 -0.61
N PRO A 577 -12.19 21.47 0.60
CA PRO A 577 -12.81 20.88 1.79
C PRO A 577 -13.92 21.73 2.45
N PHE A 578 -14.21 22.91 1.88
CA PHE A 578 -15.18 23.84 2.44
C PHE A 578 -16.61 23.58 1.92
N VAL A 579 -16.74 23.18 0.66
CA VAL A 579 -18.02 22.90 -0.01
C VAL A 579 -17.87 21.63 -0.81
N GLU A 580 -18.67 20.60 -0.52
CA GLU A 580 -18.60 19.34 -1.26
C GLU A 580 -19.69 19.23 -2.34
N ALA A 581 -20.75 20.05 -2.26
CA ALA A 581 -21.74 20.11 -3.34
C ALA A 581 -22.50 21.44 -3.42
N VAL A 582 -23.05 21.72 -4.60
CA VAL A 582 -24.05 22.77 -4.82
C VAL A 582 -25.29 22.15 -5.49
N ALA A 583 -26.47 22.51 -4.98
CA ALA A 583 -27.74 21.98 -5.45
C ALA A 583 -28.78 23.10 -5.63
N ILE A 584 -29.52 23.06 -6.74
CA ILE A 584 -30.75 23.83 -6.91
C ILE A 584 -31.90 22.92 -6.47
N CYS A 585 -32.52 23.23 -5.33
CA CYS A 585 -33.41 22.32 -4.60
C CYS A 585 -34.65 23.02 -4.05
N GLU A 586 -35.58 22.25 -3.46
CA GLU A 586 -36.79 22.79 -2.83
C GLU A 586 -36.54 23.03 -1.33
N GLY A 587 -36.74 24.25 -0.86
CA GLY A 587 -36.82 24.58 0.56
C GLY A 587 -38.26 24.58 1.03
N VAL A 588 -38.56 23.81 2.08
CA VAL A 588 -39.89 23.81 2.71
C VAL A 588 -39.91 24.88 3.80
N LEU A 589 -40.76 25.89 3.63
CA LEU A 589 -40.87 27.02 4.54
C LEU A 589 -41.37 26.57 5.92
N ARG A 590 -40.72 27.08 6.96
CA ARG A 590 -40.98 26.71 8.35
C ARG A 590 -42.43 26.95 8.75
N GLY A 591 -43.03 25.95 9.39
CA GLY A 591 -44.43 26.04 9.86
C GLY A 591 -45.46 26.03 8.72
N SER A 592 -45.05 25.69 7.49
CA SER A 592 -45.92 25.54 6.34
C SER A 592 -45.49 24.35 5.49
N ASN A 593 -46.29 24.01 4.47
CA ASN A 593 -45.90 23.04 3.43
C ASN A 593 -45.57 23.73 2.10
N VAL A 594 -45.39 25.05 2.11
CA VAL A 594 -45.04 25.83 0.92
C VAL A 594 -43.58 25.57 0.57
N LYS A 595 -43.34 25.36 -0.72
CA LYS A 595 -42.01 25.09 -1.27
C LYS A 595 -41.55 26.26 -2.10
N GLU A 596 -40.28 26.61 -2.00
CA GLU A 596 -39.62 27.55 -2.90
C GLU A 596 -38.29 26.99 -3.40
N THR A 597 -37.82 27.49 -4.54
CA THR A 597 -36.52 27.13 -5.09
C THR A 597 -35.41 27.80 -4.30
N VAL A 598 -34.42 27.03 -3.87
CA VAL A 598 -33.27 27.48 -3.07
C VAL A 598 -31.98 26.94 -3.70
N VAL A 599 -30.93 27.76 -3.72
CA VAL A 599 -29.56 27.31 -4.02
C VAL A 599 -28.88 26.94 -2.71
N ALA A 600 -28.67 25.63 -2.51
CA ALA A 600 -28.01 25.10 -1.34
C ALA A 600 -26.54 24.77 -1.65
N THR A 601 -25.65 25.39 -0.89
CA THR A 601 -24.23 25.03 -0.84
C THR A 601 -24.02 24.10 0.34
N ILE A 602 -23.58 22.89 0.09
CA ILE A 602 -23.59 21.80 1.07
C ILE A 602 -22.17 21.54 1.59
N SER A 603 -22.08 21.46 2.91
CA SER A 603 -20.87 21.17 3.68
C SER A 603 -21.13 20.03 4.67
N THR A 604 -20.54 18.85 4.52
CA THR A 604 -20.75 17.70 5.41
C THR A 604 -19.75 17.71 6.56
N THR A 605 -20.16 17.18 7.72
CA THR A 605 -19.27 17.06 8.89
C THR A 605 -19.75 15.98 9.86
N VAL A 606 -18.80 15.24 10.42
CA VAL A 606 -19.02 14.38 11.59
C VAL A 606 -18.56 15.02 12.89
N SER A 607 -17.80 16.12 12.79
CA SER A 607 -17.34 16.93 13.92
C SER A 607 -18.41 17.89 14.42
N LYS A 608 -18.38 18.18 15.72
CA LYS A 608 -19.18 19.23 16.36
C LYS A 608 -18.71 20.64 16.01
N LYS A 609 -17.56 20.79 15.34
CA LYS A 609 -16.98 22.09 14.98
C LYS A 609 -16.50 22.08 13.53
N LYS A 610 -16.79 23.16 12.79
CA LYS A 610 -16.21 23.42 11.45
C LYS A 610 -15.89 24.91 11.33
N SER A 611 -14.88 25.27 10.54
CA SER A 611 -14.55 26.67 10.25
C SER A 611 -15.15 27.10 8.92
N PHE A 612 -15.80 28.26 8.90
CA PHE A 612 -16.30 28.88 7.68
C PHE A 612 -15.20 29.66 6.96
N LYS A 613 -15.24 29.69 5.63
CA LYS A 613 -14.26 30.41 4.79
C LYS A 613 -14.96 31.46 3.93
N SER A 614 -15.04 32.69 4.46
CA SER A 614 -15.74 33.81 3.81
C SER A 614 -15.21 34.15 2.40
N GLU A 615 -13.90 34.07 2.20
CA GLU A 615 -13.29 34.30 0.88
C GLU A 615 -13.77 33.29 -0.17
N LEU A 616 -13.80 32.00 0.18
CA LEU A 616 -14.29 30.94 -0.71
C LEU A 616 -15.79 31.08 -0.96
N TRP A 617 -16.57 31.44 0.06
CA TRP A 617 -17.99 31.74 -0.07
C TRP A 617 -18.24 32.87 -1.08
N THR A 618 -17.45 33.93 -1.01
CA THR A 618 -17.54 35.07 -1.94
C THR A 618 -17.22 34.66 -3.38
N LYS A 619 -16.16 33.87 -3.60
CA LYS A 619 -15.82 33.34 -4.92
C LYS A 619 -16.91 32.43 -5.48
N LEU A 620 -17.47 31.56 -4.63
CA LEU A 620 -18.56 30.65 -4.99
C LEU A 620 -19.80 31.42 -5.43
N ASN A 621 -20.22 32.42 -4.67
CA ASN A 621 -21.37 33.26 -5.02
C ASN A 621 -21.15 33.97 -6.35
N LYS A 622 -19.97 34.55 -6.58
CA LYS A 622 -19.62 35.17 -7.87
C LYS A 622 -19.69 34.18 -9.04
N ALA A 623 -19.30 32.91 -8.83
CA ALA A 623 -19.43 31.88 -9.87
C ALA A 623 -20.90 31.52 -10.14
N LEU A 624 -21.72 31.42 -9.10
CA LEU A 624 -23.16 31.15 -9.21
C LEU A 624 -23.92 32.31 -9.86
N ASP A 625 -23.51 33.56 -9.63
CA ASP A 625 -24.10 34.75 -10.26
C ASP A 625 -23.92 34.75 -11.79
N ARG A 626 -22.90 34.06 -12.31
CA ARG A 626 -22.66 33.92 -13.75
C ARG A 626 -23.56 32.84 -14.40
N ASN A 627 -24.25 32.04 -13.60
CA ASN A 627 -25.10 30.97 -14.10
C ASN A 627 -26.46 31.52 -14.56
N LYS A 628 -26.78 31.33 -15.84
CA LYS A 628 -28.03 31.82 -16.45
C LYS A 628 -29.31 31.19 -15.88
N HIS A 629 -29.21 30.05 -15.22
CA HIS A 629 -30.34 29.34 -14.62
C HIS A 629 -30.62 29.75 -13.16
N ILE A 630 -29.76 30.55 -12.55
CA ILE A 630 -29.92 31.03 -11.18
C ILE A 630 -30.31 32.51 -11.23
N SER A 631 -31.55 32.82 -10.86
CA SER A 631 -31.97 34.22 -10.71
C SER A 631 -31.22 34.86 -9.53
N GLY A 632 -30.82 36.12 -9.68
CA GLY A 632 -30.15 36.89 -8.62
C GLY A 632 -30.98 36.99 -7.31
N ASN A 633 -32.30 36.82 -7.40
CA ASN A 633 -33.20 36.85 -6.24
C ASN A 633 -33.44 35.46 -5.61
N THR A 634 -32.82 34.40 -6.13
CA THR A 634 -32.99 33.05 -5.59
C THR A 634 -32.31 32.96 -4.22
N PRO A 635 -33.02 32.55 -3.15
CA PRO A 635 -32.43 32.39 -1.83
C PRO A 635 -31.23 31.44 -1.86
N ARG A 636 -30.17 31.79 -1.12
CA ARG A 636 -28.95 30.98 -0.98
C ARG A 636 -28.78 30.55 0.46
N VAL A 637 -28.39 29.30 0.66
CA VAL A 637 -28.17 28.75 1.99
C VAL A 637 -26.90 27.92 1.98
N PHE A 638 -25.99 28.21 2.92
CA PHE A 638 -24.89 27.35 3.30
C PHE A 638 -25.38 26.29 4.29
N ALA A 639 -25.63 25.08 3.82
CA ALA A 639 -26.13 23.97 4.61
C ALA A 639 -24.98 23.12 5.16
N VAL A 640 -24.79 23.14 6.48
CA VAL A 640 -23.89 22.20 7.17
C VAL A 640 -24.67 20.95 7.54
N VAL A 641 -24.27 19.80 7.01
CA VAL A 641 -24.99 18.53 7.17
C VAL A 641 -24.22 17.61 8.11
N GLY A 642 -24.86 17.19 9.21
CA GLY A 642 -24.30 16.22 10.17
C GLY A 642 -25.07 14.91 10.22
N PRO A 643 -24.46 13.84 10.76
CA PRO A 643 -24.99 12.47 10.70
C PRO A 643 -26.18 12.22 11.64
N ASN A 644 -26.32 13.00 12.70
CA ASN A 644 -27.36 12.76 13.71
C ASN A 644 -27.70 14.04 14.48
N ALA A 645 -28.86 14.01 15.14
CA ALA A 645 -29.36 15.16 15.90
C ALA A 645 -28.43 15.56 17.05
N SER A 646 -27.71 14.63 17.70
CA SER A 646 -26.78 14.97 18.78
C SER A 646 -25.61 15.82 18.28
N THR A 647 -24.97 15.42 17.18
CA THR A 647 -23.88 16.19 16.56
C THR A 647 -24.36 17.56 16.10
N CYS A 648 -25.50 17.61 15.40
CA CYS A 648 -26.07 18.84 14.88
C CYS A 648 -26.51 19.82 15.98
N LYS A 649 -27.13 19.32 17.07
CA LYS A 649 -27.61 20.17 18.16
C LYS A 649 -26.48 20.85 18.92
N SER A 650 -25.32 20.20 19.06
CA SER A 650 -24.16 20.78 19.73
C SER A 650 -23.15 21.42 18.77
N PHE A 651 -23.56 21.68 17.52
CA PHE A 651 -22.64 22.12 16.48
C PHE A 651 -22.18 23.57 16.67
N THR A 652 -20.98 23.88 16.20
CA THR A 652 -20.43 25.24 16.17
C THR A 652 -19.69 25.50 14.86
N LEU A 653 -20.19 26.47 14.09
CA LEU A 653 -19.52 27.06 12.94
C LEU A 653 -18.66 28.26 13.42
N ILE A 654 -17.35 28.16 13.26
CA ILE A 654 -16.43 29.28 13.51
C ILE A 654 -16.49 30.23 12.32
N ASP A 655 -16.45 31.54 12.57
CA ASP A 655 -16.49 32.59 11.55
C ASP A 655 -17.75 32.53 10.67
N ALA A 656 -18.88 32.11 11.29
CA ALA A 656 -20.14 31.89 10.61
C ALA A 656 -20.60 33.13 9.80
N PRO A 657 -21.26 32.92 8.64
CA PRO A 657 -21.90 34.01 7.92
C PRO A 657 -23.15 34.48 8.69
N ASP A 658 -23.89 35.45 8.12
CA ASP A 658 -25.17 35.87 8.70
C ASP A 658 -26.06 34.64 8.97
N PRO A 659 -26.73 34.55 10.13
CA PRO A 659 -27.62 33.44 10.44
C PRO A 659 -28.68 33.16 9.37
N LYS A 660 -29.07 34.14 8.56
CA LYS A 660 -29.99 33.95 7.42
C LYS A 660 -29.36 33.19 6.27
N ASP A 661 -28.04 33.17 6.16
CA ASP A 661 -27.31 32.59 5.04
C ASP A 661 -26.78 31.18 5.32
N PHE A 662 -26.86 30.68 6.55
CA PHE A 662 -26.44 29.30 6.86
C PHE A 662 -27.47 28.52 7.67
N MET A 663 -27.45 27.21 7.52
CA MET A 663 -28.37 26.30 8.20
C MET A 663 -27.63 25.05 8.66
N VAL A 664 -27.98 24.53 9.84
CA VAL A 664 -27.48 23.24 10.31
C VAL A 664 -28.54 22.18 10.07
N CYS A 665 -28.19 21.19 9.27
CA CYS A 665 -29.06 20.10 8.85
C CYS A 665 -28.60 18.76 9.42
N CYS A 666 -29.55 17.87 9.62
CA CYS A 666 -29.28 16.47 9.93
C CYS A 666 -29.69 15.57 8.76
N TYR A 667 -28.81 14.63 8.44
CA TYR A 667 -29.06 13.50 7.55
C TYR A 667 -28.48 12.24 8.18
N ASP A 668 -29.34 11.27 8.54
CA ASP A 668 -28.93 10.02 9.17
C ASP A 668 -28.87 8.91 8.12
N PRO A 669 -27.67 8.51 7.65
CA PRO A 669 -27.54 7.45 6.66
C PRO A 669 -28.04 6.11 7.20
N LEU A 670 -28.01 5.86 8.51
CA LEU A 670 -28.40 4.55 9.06
C LEU A 670 -29.92 4.40 9.18
N LYS A 671 -30.67 5.50 9.36
CA LYS A 671 -32.14 5.46 9.46
C LYS A 671 -32.84 5.22 8.14
N LEU A 672 -32.30 5.74 7.04
CA LEU A 672 -32.88 5.57 5.70
C LEU A 672 -32.84 4.13 5.18
N TYR A 673 -31.87 3.33 5.64
CA TYR A 673 -31.66 1.95 5.15
C TYR A 673 -31.98 0.88 6.19
N ARG A 674 -32.58 1.22 7.34
CA ARG A 674 -33.30 0.22 8.14
C ARG A 674 -34.45 -0.28 7.26
N LYS A 675 -34.29 -1.49 6.72
CA LYS A 675 -35.31 -2.20 5.93
C LYS A 675 -36.71 -1.88 6.47
N SER A 676 -37.62 -1.52 5.57
CA SER A 676 -39.02 -1.86 5.75
C SER A 676 -39.08 -3.38 5.93
N SER A 677 -39.18 -3.84 7.17
CA SER A 677 -39.67 -5.18 7.45
C SER A 677 -41.06 -5.27 6.82
N ASN A 678 -41.18 -6.08 5.77
CA ASN A 678 -42.40 -6.49 5.09
C ASN A 678 -43.10 -5.39 4.25
N ALA A 679 -42.62 -5.21 3.02
CA ALA A 679 -43.54 -4.95 1.91
C ALA A 679 -43.56 -6.21 1.05
N THR A 680 -44.55 -7.05 1.33
CA THR A 680 -44.89 -8.24 0.54
C THR A 680 -45.11 -7.81 -0.90
N ILE A 681 -44.50 -8.55 -1.84
CA ILE A 681 -44.84 -8.49 -3.26
C ILE A 681 -46.31 -8.91 -3.37
N ALA A 682 -47.14 -8.02 -3.89
CA ALA A 682 -48.43 -8.32 -4.50
C ALA A 682 -48.56 -7.45 -5.76
#